data_AF-A0A1M4NIP1-F1
#
_entry.id   AF-A0A1M4NIP1-F1
#
_cell.length_a   1.000
_cell.length_b   1.000
_cell.length_c   1.000
_cell.angle_alpha   90.00
_cell.angle_beta   90.00
_cell.angle_gamma   90.00
#
_symmetry.space_group_name_H-M   'P 1'
#
loop_
_entity.id
_entity.type
_entity.pdbx_description
1 polymer ?
#
loop_
_entity_poly.entity_id
_entity_poly.type
_entity_poly.pdbx_seq_one_letter_code
_entity_poly.pdbx_strand_id
1 'polypeptide(L)'
;QALQTADQENTKAQTALNAAKGTLQTAQGQQTTAQGEVKKLEGQVAQLQPAPLSPQQQQQQQLQQAKQDLQTAQGRLQQADTAVANAQKEVATAQAKATQAATDLQNATNANDAAQAAATAAQKALDAAKNDVTTLEGTLQQKEADAQQAENAFNQATQADADAKQKVLDAQTDLQQKKGTGDEQAAQEALTKAEEAAKEAETKLQAATQANNDAKQAVTDAQSDLNTAKGQVTTLEGTLQQKQAAAQQTNQALQTADQENTKAQTALNAAKGTLQTAQGQQTTAQGEVKKLEGQVAQIQGQINNQNQNQQASSGGLGGSGGVAGSSGAGGPVASAPTPSKTPAPKPPTPAQTAQNALQTLVSGKGGATTLTQALSQYKANEAKVVATTTSGLINNVTGMSNTQAVSGLVAGLNQYAGGNLVNNPSVGTNLTQALTNFYTLASAANISINALNNSLNNLIELVQNLQTSLLNQLAVPNNVVGAIHTPAARVRGITLVALLPKQSGPLTPQQRAQMGEALEHLSNLLAYLNATKSKLGSYIQLNPLSVGPGKMVASSTQSFSQNGNMYGVNAQLGYKQFFGKKKRWGLRYYGSFSYQHGVFASGSSPVNNFVYGAGVDALYNFYESQDSKYTSGVFVGAILAGSTWVVPGESTMRASMEAIKARGGSASMNTTYFQIPLNIGFRTNVSRHSGFEVGLRIPLAMNAYFKGDLKGFKETIAYKRNVSVFVNYVFNF
;
A
#
# COMPACT_ATOMS: atom_id res chain seq x y z
N GLN A 1 -29.13 -8.95 -5.80
CA GLN A 1 -28.56 -10.24 -6.24
C GLN A 1 -27.48 -10.76 -5.30
N ALA A 2 -26.33 -10.11 -5.13
CA ALA A 2 -25.27 -10.61 -4.22
C ALA A 2 -25.74 -10.85 -2.77
N LEU A 3 -26.57 -9.95 -2.22
CA LEU A 3 -27.21 -10.13 -0.90
C LEU A 3 -28.16 -11.34 -0.84
N GLN A 4 -28.93 -11.61 -1.90
CA GLN A 4 -29.80 -12.79 -1.99
C GLN A 4 -28.99 -14.09 -2.11
N THR A 5 -27.86 -14.06 -2.83
CA THR A 5 -26.95 -15.21 -2.91
C THR A 5 -26.29 -15.50 -1.56
N ALA A 6 -25.86 -14.46 -0.84
CA ALA A 6 -25.31 -14.60 0.50
C ALA A 6 -26.33 -15.18 1.49
N ASP A 7 -27.60 -14.74 1.41
CA ASP A 7 -28.67 -15.23 2.28
C ASP A 7 -29.05 -16.69 1.99
N GLN A 8 -29.02 -17.10 0.71
CA GLN A 8 -29.19 -18.49 0.31
C GLN A 8 -28.05 -19.40 0.78
N GLU A 9 -26.80 -18.96 0.66
CA GLU A 9 -25.64 -19.71 1.16
C GLU A 9 -25.65 -19.82 2.69
N ASN A 10 -26.03 -18.74 3.40
CA ASN A 10 -26.20 -18.77 4.84
C ASN A 10 -27.31 -19.75 5.28
N THR A 11 -28.43 -19.78 4.55
CA THR A 11 -29.53 -20.73 4.81
C THR A 11 -29.10 -22.19 4.59
N LYS A 12 -28.30 -22.48 3.55
CA LYS A 12 -27.72 -23.81 3.32
C LYS A 12 -26.75 -24.20 4.43
N ALA A 13 -25.88 -23.29 4.86
CA ALA A 13 -24.94 -23.52 5.95
C ALA A 13 -25.68 -23.80 7.28
N GLN A 14 -26.74 -23.05 7.57
CA GLN A 14 -27.57 -23.25 8.76
C GLN A 14 -28.27 -24.62 8.73
N THR A 15 -28.76 -25.03 7.56
CA THR A 15 -29.39 -26.34 7.35
C THR A 15 -28.40 -27.49 7.56
N ALA A 16 -27.18 -27.37 7.01
CA ALA A 16 -26.11 -28.34 7.19
C ALA A 16 -25.66 -28.44 8.66
N LEU A 17 -25.56 -27.31 9.36
CA LEU A 17 -25.23 -27.28 10.78
C LEU A 17 -26.30 -27.98 11.64
N ASN A 18 -27.58 -27.78 11.33
CA ASN A 18 -28.68 -28.43 12.04
C ASN A 18 -28.73 -29.94 11.77
N ALA A 19 -28.45 -30.38 10.53
CA ALA A 19 -28.30 -31.80 10.20
C ALA A 19 -27.15 -32.43 10.98
N ALA A 20 -25.97 -31.77 11.03
CA ALA A 20 -24.82 -32.25 11.79
C ALA A 20 -25.10 -32.35 13.30
N LYS A 21 -25.85 -31.39 13.87
CA LYS A 21 -26.33 -31.46 15.27
C LYS A 21 -27.27 -32.65 15.50
N GLY A 22 -28.18 -32.94 14.57
CA GLY A 22 -29.06 -34.11 14.63
C GLY A 22 -28.30 -35.44 14.57
N THR A 23 -27.27 -35.54 13.72
CA THR A 23 -26.39 -36.71 13.67
C THR A 23 -25.60 -36.89 14.97
N LEU A 24 -25.08 -35.80 15.54
CA LEU A 24 -24.37 -35.83 16.82
C LEU A 24 -25.29 -36.28 17.97
N GLN A 25 -26.53 -35.80 17.99
CA GLN A 25 -27.52 -36.18 19.00
C GLN A 25 -27.93 -37.65 18.87
N THR A 26 -28.06 -38.16 17.65
CA THR A 26 -28.28 -39.59 17.38
C THR A 26 -27.10 -40.43 17.86
N ALA A 27 -25.86 -40.00 17.57
CA ALA A 27 -24.65 -40.69 18.03
C ALA A 27 -24.52 -40.69 19.56
N GLN A 28 -24.87 -39.59 20.22
CA GLN A 28 -24.93 -39.51 21.70
C GLN A 28 -26.03 -40.42 22.28
N GLY A 29 -27.18 -40.52 21.62
CA GLY A 29 -28.24 -41.47 21.96
C GLY A 29 -27.77 -42.91 21.85
N GLN A 30 -27.11 -43.28 20.73
CA GLN A 30 -26.53 -44.61 20.54
C GLN A 30 -25.44 -44.92 21.56
N GLN A 31 -24.59 -43.95 21.92
CA GLN A 31 -23.60 -44.10 22.99
C GLN A 31 -24.26 -44.35 24.35
N THR A 32 -25.36 -43.66 24.66
CA THR A 32 -26.10 -43.84 25.92
C THR A 32 -26.79 -45.22 25.96
N THR A 33 -27.36 -45.67 24.85
CA THR A 33 -27.92 -47.02 24.71
C THR A 33 -26.85 -48.09 24.86
N ALA A 34 -25.69 -47.92 24.21
CA ALA A 34 -24.56 -48.83 24.34
C ALA A 34 -24.03 -48.87 25.79
N GLN A 35 -23.95 -47.73 26.49
CA GLN A 35 -23.61 -47.68 27.91
C GLN A 35 -24.66 -48.37 28.80
N GLY A 36 -25.94 -48.27 28.44
CA GLY A 36 -27.04 -48.98 29.10
C GLY A 36 -26.98 -50.50 28.89
N GLU A 37 -26.65 -50.95 27.68
CA GLU A 37 -26.43 -52.37 27.39
C GLU A 37 -25.18 -52.92 28.09
N VAL A 38 -24.09 -52.14 28.14
CA VAL A 38 -22.89 -52.49 28.92
C VAL A 38 -23.24 -52.61 30.40
N LYS A 39 -23.98 -51.67 31.00
CA LYS A 39 -24.45 -51.79 32.39
C LYS A 39 -25.39 -52.98 32.63
N LYS A 40 -26.22 -53.31 31.65
CA LYS A 40 -27.12 -54.48 31.72
C LYS A 40 -26.33 -55.79 31.65
N LEU A 41 -25.30 -55.85 30.81
CA LEU A 41 -24.35 -56.96 30.74
C LEU A 41 -23.49 -57.05 32.00
N GLU A 42 -23.02 -55.94 32.56
CA GLU A 42 -22.32 -55.88 33.85
C GLU A 42 -23.20 -56.39 35.01
N GLY A 43 -24.50 -56.04 35.00
CA GLY A 43 -25.47 -56.56 35.97
C GLY A 43 -25.81 -58.05 35.80
N GLN A 44 -25.79 -58.57 34.57
CA GLN A 44 -25.96 -60.00 34.28
C GLN A 44 -24.70 -60.81 34.62
N VAL A 45 -23.51 -60.23 34.47
CA VAL A 45 -22.22 -60.84 34.89
C VAL A 45 -22.09 -60.83 36.42
N ALA A 46 -22.64 -59.84 37.12
CA ALA A 46 -22.63 -59.78 38.59
C ALA A 46 -23.51 -60.85 39.29
N GLN A 47 -24.42 -61.52 38.56
CA GLN A 47 -25.24 -62.61 39.10
C GLN A 47 -24.67 -64.01 38.86
N LEU A 48 -23.57 -64.13 38.13
CA LEU A 48 -22.83 -65.38 37.95
C LEU A 48 -21.59 -65.32 38.84
N GLN A 49 -21.67 -65.79 40.08
CA GLN A 49 -20.46 -66.01 40.89
C GLN A 49 -19.68 -67.21 40.31
N PRO A 50 -18.49 -67.03 39.70
CA PRO A 50 -17.62 -68.14 39.41
C PRO A 50 -16.84 -68.48 40.68
N ALA A 51 -16.50 -69.76 40.84
CA ALA A 51 -15.52 -70.20 41.83
C ALA A 51 -14.22 -69.37 41.70
N PRO A 52 -13.46 -69.11 42.79
CA PRO A 52 -12.25 -68.31 42.74
C PRO A 52 -11.28 -68.90 41.71
N LEU A 53 -11.05 -68.14 40.62
CA LEU A 53 -10.15 -68.50 39.53
C LEU A 53 -8.75 -68.77 40.10
N SER A 54 -8.10 -69.83 39.64
CA SER A 54 -6.70 -70.06 40.00
C SER A 54 -5.83 -68.90 39.47
N PRO A 55 -4.67 -68.60 40.10
CA PRO A 55 -3.78 -67.54 39.63
C PRO A 55 -3.41 -67.66 38.14
N GLN A 56 -3.38 -68.89 37.61
CA GLN A 56 -3.09 -69.19 36.21
C GLN A 56 -4.26 -68.82 35.27
N GLN A 57 -5.51 -69.01 35.71
CA GLN A 57 -6.69 -68.62 34.95
C GLN A 57 -6.88 -67.09 34.92
N GLN A 58 -6.56 -66.39 36.01
CA GLN A 58 -6.56 -64.91 36.03
C GLN A 58 -5.56 -64.30 35.04
N GLN A 59 -4.35 -64.86 34.94
CA GLN A 59 -3.34 -64.36 34.00
C GLN A 59 -3.69 -64.65 32.53
N GLN A 60 -4.30 -65.80 32.23
CA GLN A 60 -4.80 -66.06 30.88
C GLN A 60 -5.92 -65.10 30.48
N GLN A 61 -6.82 -64.76 31.41
CA GLN A 61 -7.87 -63.78 31.17
C GLN A 61 -7.30 -62.36 30.95
N GLN A 62 -6.29 -61.97 31.73
CA GLN A 62 -5.57 -60.69 31.53
C GLN A 62 -4.85 -60.62 30.19
N LEU A 63 -4.21 -61.72 29.75
CA LEU A 63 -3.58 -61.79 28.45
C LEU A 63 -4.60 -61.64 27.31
N GLN A 64 -5.77 -62.27 27.46
CA GLN A 64 -6.83 -62.21 26.46
C GLN A 64 -7.42 -60.80 26.36
N GLN A 65 -7.65 -60.12 27.48
CA GLN A 65 -8.06 -58.72 27.50
C GLN A 65 -7.01 -57.81 26.86
N ALA A 66 -5.73 -57.96 27.21
CA ALA A 66 -4.64 -57.14 26.66
C ALA A 66 -4.50 -57.31 25.14
N LYS A 67 -4.75 -58.52 24.60
CA LYS A 67 -4.79 -58.76 23.15
C LYS A 67 -5.97 -58.08 22.47
N GLN A 68 -7.13 -58.05 23.12
CA GLN A 68 -8.33 -57.38 22.60
C GLN A 68 -8.17 -55.85 22.60
N ASP A 69 -7.55 -55.30 23.66
CA ASP A 69 -7.22 -53.88 23.75
C ASP A 69 -6.19 -53.48 22.67
N LEU A 70 -5.18 -54.33 22.45
CA LEU A 70 -4.20 -54.14 21.36
C LEU A 70 -4.86 -54.14 19.98
N GLN A 71 -5.77 -55.08 19.71
CA GLN A 71 -6.50 -55.14 18.45
C GLN A 71 -7.37 -53.87 18.24
N THR A 72 -7.99 -53.37 19.30
CA THR A 72 -8.76 -52.12 19.27
C THR A 72 -7.87 -50.91 18.98
N ALA A 73 -6.69 -50.84 19.61
CA ALA A 73 -5.72 -49.78 19.37
C ALA A 73 -5.14 -49.82 17.94
N GLN A 74 -4.91 -51.01 17.38
CA GLN A 74 -4.49 -51.19 15.99
C GLN A 74 -5.57 -50.71 15.00
N GLY A 75 -6.85 -50.96 15.29
CA GLY A 75 -7.96 -50.43 14.51
C GLY A 75 -8.02 -48.90 14.52
N ARG A 76 -7.80 -48.27 15.68
CA ARG A 76 -7.69 -46.80 15.81
C ARG A 76 -6.49 -46.24 15.06
N LEU A 77 -5.36 -46.95 15.05
CA LEU A 77 -4.18 -46.55 14.27
C LEU A 77 -4.48 -46.55 12.76
N GLN A 78 -5.14 -47.60 12.25
CA GLN A 78 -5.59 -47.64 10.85
C GLN A 78 -6.51 -46.47 10.47
N GLN A 79 -7.42 -46.09 11.36
CA GLN A 79 -8.29 -44.93 11.15
C GLN A 79 -7.48 -43.62 11.12
N ALA A 80 -6.50 -43.47 12.01
CA ALA A 80 -5.62 -42.30 12.02
C ALA A 80 -4.72 -42.22 10.77
N ASP A 81 -4.20 -43.35 10.30
CA ASP A 81 -3.45 -43.43 9.03
C ASP A 81 -4.30 -42.97 7.84
N THR A 82 -5.56 -43.42 7.80
CA THR A 82 -6.53 -43.01 6.77
C THR A 82 -6.83 -41.51 6.85
N ALA A 83 -6.99 -40.96 8.06
CA ALA A 83 -7.20 -39.52 8.27
C ALA A 83 -6.00 -38.69 7.78
N VAL A 84 -4.77 -39.14 8.02
CA VAL A 84 -3.55 -38.50 7.50
C VAL A 84 -3.52 -38.53 5.98
N ALA A 85 -3.81 -39.68 5.35
CA ALA A 85 -3.84 -39.80 3.89
C ALA A 85 -4.88 -38.85 3.26
N ASN A 86 -6.06 -38.74 3.84
CA ASN A 86 -7.10 -37.81 3.40
C ASN A 86 -6.68 -36.35 3.56
N ALA A 87 -6.12 -35.98 4.71
CA ALA A 87 -5.64 -34.62 4.96
C ALA A 87 -4.47 -34.24 4.03
N GLN A 88 -3.59 -35.18 3.67
CA GLN A 88 -2.54 -34.96 2.67
C GLN A 88 -3.12 -34.65 1.29
N LYS A 89 -4.20 -35.34 0.89
CA LYS A 89 -4.92 -35.07 -0.36
C LYS A 89 -5.56 -33.69 -0.36
N GLU A 90 -6.19 -33.29 0.75
CA GLU A 90 -6.76 -31.95 0.91
C GLU A 90 -5.69 -30.85 0.81
N VAL A 91 -4.53 -31.04 1.46
CA VAL A 91 -3.39 -30.12 1.33
C VAL A 91 -2.92 -30.02 -0.12
N ALA A 92 -2.82 -31.13 -0.84
CA ALA A 92 -2.42 -31.11 -2.25
C ALA A 92 -3.42 -30.33 -3.13
N THR A 93 -4.72 -30.54 -2.94
CA THR A 93 -5.77 -29.79 -3.65
C THR A 93 -5.76 -28.31 -3.30
N ALA A 94 -5.65 -27.96 -2.01
CA ALA A 94 -5.59 -26.57 -1.58
C ALA A 94 -4.32 -25.87 -2.07
N GLN A 95 -3.20 -26.59 -2.12
CA GLN A 95 -1.93 -26.07 -2.64
C GLN A 95 -2.03 -25.76 -4.14
N ALA A 96 -2.66 -26.64 -4.93
CA ALA A 96 -2.87 -26.39 -6.36
C ALA A 96 -3.75 -25.15 -6.60
N LYS A 97 -4.83 -25.00 -5.82
CA LYS A 97 -5.69 -23.81 -5.89
C LYS A 97 -4.95 -22.53 -5.50
N ALA A 98 -4.13 -22.56 -4.46
CA ALA A 98 -3.31 -21.42 -4.05
C ALA A 98 -2.28 -21.04 -5.13
N THR A 99 -1.62 -22.01 -5.76
CA THR A 99 -0.69 -21.75 -6.86
C THR A 99 -1.41 -21.12 -8.07
N GLN A 100 -2.60 -21.60 -8.42
CA GLN A 100 -3.39 -21.01 -9.51
C GLN A 100 -3.81 -19.58 -9.18
N ALA A 101 -4.36 -19.34 -7.98
CA ALA A 101 -4.81 -18.01 -7.57
C ALA A 101 -3.65 -17.00 -7.50
N ALA A 102 -2.45 -17.42 -7.08
CA ALA A 102 -1.26 -16.58 -7.12
C ALA A 102 -0.84 -16.24 -8.56
N THR A 103 -1.00 -17.18 -9.50
CA THR A 103 -0.73 -16.94 -10.93
C THR A 103 -1.74 -15.94 -11.51
N ASP A 104 -3.02 -16.09 -11.19
CA ASP A 104 -4.08 -15.18 -11.64
C ASP A 104 -3.89 -13.77 -11.07
N LEU A 105 -3.46 -13.65 -9.81
CA LEU A 105 -3.09 -12.39 -9.17
C LEU A 105 -1.92 -11.71 -9.89
N GLN A 106 -0.88 -12.45 -10.25
CA GLN A 106 0.24 -11.91 -11.01
C GLN A 106 -0.18 -11.40 -12.39
N ASN A 107 -1.02 -12.17 -13.10
CA ASN A 107 -1.53 -11.78 -14.40
C ASN A 107 -2.40 -10.51 -14.32
N ALA A 108 -3.27 -10.44 -13.30
CA ALA A 108 -4.10 -9.27 -13.05
C ALA A 108 -3.26 -8.03 -12.69
N THR A 109 -2.18 -8.21 -11.93
CA THR A 109 -1.23 -7.13 -11.59
C THR A 109 -0.58 -6.58 -12.86
N ASN A 110 -0.02 -7.44 -13.70
CA ASN A 110 0.62 -7.03 -14.95
C ASN A 110 -0.36 -6.30 -15.89
N ALA A 111 -1.61 -6.77 -15.98
CA ALA A 111 -2.65 -6.12 -16.79
C ALA A 111 -3.04 -4.74 -16.24
N ASN A 112 -3.13 -4.60 -14.91
CA ASN A 112 -3.39 -3.32 -14.27
C ASN A 112 -2.25 -2.31 -14.51
N ASP A 113 -1.00 -2.74 -14.36
CA ASP A 113 0.18 -1.88 -14.59
C ASP A 113 0.23 -1.39 -16.04
N ALA A 114 0.00 -2.28 -17.00
CA ALA A 114 -0.07 -1.92 -18.42
C ALA A 114 -1.19 -0.91 -18.71
N ALA A 115 -2.37 -1.09 -18.10
CA ALA A 115 -3.50 -0.18 -18.27
C ALA A 115 -3.22 1.22 -17.66
N GLN A 116 -2.60 1.27 -16.48
CA GLN A 116 -2.22 2.54 -15.85
C GLN A 116 -1.12 3.27 -16.63
N ALA A 117 -0.14 2.54 -17.15
CA ALA A 117 0.89 3.10 -18.03
C ALA A 117 0.27 3.70 -19.31
N ALA A 118 -0.70 3.01 -19.91
CA ALA A 118 -1.41 3.50 -21.10
C ALA A 118 -2.24 4.76 -20.79
N ALA A 119 -2.91 4.84 -19.63
CA ALA A 119 -3.64 6.03 -19.21
C ALA A 119 -2.69 7.23 -18.98
N THR A 120 -1.52 6.98 -18.39
CA THR A 120 -0.48 8.00 -18.17
C THR A 120 0.07 8.53 -19.50
N ALA A 121 0.34 7.65 -20.46
CA ALA A 121 0.79 8.03 -21.79
C ALA A 121 -0.26 8.87 -22.53
N ALA A 122 -1.55 8.50 -22.43
CA ALA A 122 -2.65 9.27 -23.00
C ALA A 122 -2.77 10.68 -22.38
N GLN A 123 -2.60 10.80 -21.06
CA GLN A 123 -2.60 12.10 -20.38
C GLN A 123 -1.45 12.98 -20.87
N LYS A 124 -0.24 12.43 -20.98
CA LYS A 124 0.92 13.18 -21.48
C LYS A 124 0.72 13.69 -22.92
N ALA A 125 0.11 12.88 -23.77
CA ALA A 125 -0.23 13.29 -25.14
C ALA A 125 -1.27 14.42 -25.15
N LEU A 126 -2.28 14.35 -24.29
CA LEU A 126 -3.29 15.41 -24.13
C LEU A 126 -2.66 16.72 -23.64
N ASP A 127 -1.77 16.66 -22.67
CA ASP A 127 -1.09 17.83 -22.12
C ASP A 127 -0.22 18.51 -23.19
N ALA A 128 0.49 17.72 -24.00
CA ALA A 128 1.25 18.23 -25.14
C ALA A 128 0.35 18.95 -26.15
N ALA A 129 -0.78 18.33 -26.54
CA ALA A 129 -1.73 18.93 -27.47
C ALA A 129 -2.36 20.24 -26.92
N LYS A 130 -2.61 20.32 -25.60
CA LYS A 130 -3.10 21.55 -24.96
C LYS A 130 -2.05 22.68 -24.97
N ASN A 131 -0.78 22.34 -24.84
CA ASN A 131 0.31 23.31 -24.98
C ASN A 131 0.43 23.80 -26.44
N ASP A 132 0.24 22.91 -27.42
CA ASP A 132 0.22 23.31 -28.84
C ASP A 132 -0.94 24.27 -29.12
N VAL A 133 -2.13 24.02 -28.58
CA VAL A 133 -3.27 24.96 -28.64
C VAL A 133 -2.91 26.31 -28.04
N THR A 134 -2.28 26.34 -26.87
CA THR A 134 -1.86 27.60 -26.21
C THR A 134 -0.87 28.38 -27.08
N THR A 135 0.07 27.67 -27.71
CA THR A 135 1.05 28.27 -28.64
C THR A 135 0.36 28.85 -29.87
N LEU A 136 -0.59 28.12 -30.44
CA LEU A 136 -1.37 28.58 -31.60
C LEU A 136 -2.29 29.75 -31.28
N GLU A 137 -2.86 29.81 -30.06
CA GLU A 137 -3.62 31.00 -29.60
C GLU A 137 -2.73 32.24 -29.53
N GLY A 138 -1.48 32.10 -29.07
CA GLY A 138 -0.48 33.18 -29.12
C GLY A 138 -0.13 33.60 -30.55
N THR A 139 0.07 32.64 -31.45
CA THR A 139 0.31 32.93 -32.89
C THR A 139 -0.86 33.67 -33.52
N LEU A 140 -2.10 33.24 -33.25
CA LEU A 140 -3.30 33.91 -33.75
C LEU A 140 -3.38 35.36 -33.26
N GLN A 141 -3.17 35.61 -31.96
CA GLN A 141 -3.15 36.97 -31.42
C GLN A 141 -2.11 37.87 -32.09
N GLN A 142 -0.91 37.33 -32.37
CA GLN A 142 0.11 38.07 -33.10
C GLN A 142 -0.33 38.38 -34.53
N LYS A 143 -0.93 37.41 -35.24
CA LYS A 143 -1.44 37.62 -36.60
C LYS A 143 -2.59 38.62 -36.66
N GLU A 144 -3.48 38.63 -35.66
CA GLU A 144 -4.54 39.63 -35.53
C GLU A 144 -3.95 41.04 -35.32
N ALA A 145 -2.89 41.16 -34.51
CA ALA A 145 -2.19 42.44 -34.31
C ALA A 145 -1.50 42.92 -35.61
N ASP A 146 -0.82 42.03 -36.32
CA ASP A 146 -0.19 42.32 -37.61
C ASP A 146 -1.23 42.78 -38.64
N ALA A 147 -2.40 42.11 -38.70
CA ALA A 147 -3.50 42.47 -39.57
C ALA A 147 -4.09 43.84 -39.23
N GLN A 148 -4.24 44.18 -37.94
CA GLN A 148 -4.69 45.51 -37.53
C GLN A 148 -3.70 46.61 -37.96
N GLN A 149 -2.39 46.33 -37.87
CA GLN A 149 -1.36 47.26 -38.32
C GLN A 149 -1.39 47.43 -39.85
N ALA A 150 -1.55 46.34 -40.60
CA ALA A 150 -1.67 46.38 -42.06
C ALA A 150 -2.93 47.14 -42.51
N GLU A 151 -4.06 46.97 -41.82
CA GLU A 151 -5.29 47.71 -42.08
C GLU A 151 -5.11 49.22 -41.81
N ASN A 152 -4.42 49.59 -40.73
CA ASN A 152 -4.10 50.99 -40.44
C ASN A 152 -3.21 51.60 -41.54
N ALA A 153 -2.20 50.87 -42.01
CA ALA A 153 -1.34 51.31 -43.11
C ALA A 153 -2.11 51.46 -44.43
N PHE A 154 -3.01 50.52 -44.73
CA PHE A 154 -3.93 50.61 -45.87
C PHE A 154 -4.81 51.87 -45.81
N ASN A 155 -5.41 52.15 -44.65
CA ASN A 155 -6.23 53.35 -44.45
C ASN A 155 -5.43 54.64 -44.63
N GLN A 156 -4.19 54.69 -44.11
CA GLN A 156 -3.30 55.84 -44.30
C GLN A 156 -2.89 56.03 -45.77
N ALA A 157 -2.54 54.94 -46.47
CA ALA A 157 -2.20 54.98 -47.88
C ALA A 157 -3.41 55.40 -48.75
N THR A 158 -4.62 54.97 -48.38
CA THR A 158 -5.87 55.38 -49.05
C THR A 158 -6.10 56.88 -48.92
N GLN A 159 -5.91 57.43 -47.71
CA GLN A 159 -6.02 58.87 -47.50
C GLN A 159 -4.93 59.65 -48.24
N ALA A 160 -3.68 59.16 -48.22
CA ALA A 160 -2.57 59.83 -48.91
C ALA A 160 -2.75 59.85 -50.44
N ASP A 161 -3.29 58.77 -51.03
CA ASP A 161 -3.66 58.73 -52.44
C ASP A 161 -4.78 59.73 -52.77
N ALA A 162 -5.82 59.81 -51.93
CA ALA A 162 -6.90 60.79 -52.09
C ALA A 162 -6.38 62.23 -51.99
N ASP A 163 -5.54 62.54 -51.00
CA ASP A 163 -4.95 63.87 -50.81
C ASP A 163 -4.02 64.24 -51.97
N ALA A 164 -3.24 63.29 -52.49
CA ALA A 164 -2.35 63.52 -53.62
C ALA A 164 -3.13 63.77 -54.92
N LYS A 165 -4.21 63.01 -55.17
CA LYS A 165 -5.13 63.24 -56.30
C LYS A 165 -5.81 64.59 -56.20
N GLN A 166 -6.19 65.04 -55.00
CA GLN A 166 -6.75 66.37 -54.80
C GLN A 166 -5.72 67.47 -55.13
N LYS A 167 -4.46 67.32 -54.71
CA LYS A 167 -3.39 68.27 -55.07
C LYS A 167 -3.15 68.36 -56.58
N VAL A 168 -3.30 67.27 -57.31
CA VAL A 168 -3.26 67.29 -58.78
C VAL A 168 -4.40 68.14 -59.34
N LEU A 169 -5.63 67.95 -58.86
CA LEU A 169 -6.79 68.77 -59.27
C LEU A 169 -6.60 70.26 -58.95
N ASP A 170 -6.06 70.57 -57.78
CA ASP A 170 -5.77 71.94 -57.36
C ASP A 170 -4.69 72.57 -58.25
N ALA A 171 -3.61 71.84 -58.54
CA ALA A 171 -2.54 72.29 -59.43
C ALA A 171 -3.00 72.46 -60.90
N GLN A 172 -3.88 71.57 -61.39
CA GLN A 172 -4.53 71.72 -62.69
C GLN A 172 -5.36 73.00 -62.74
N THR A 173 -6.08 73.31 -61.67
CA THR A 173 -6.89 74.52 -61.54
C THR A 173 -6.02 75.78 -61.55
N ASP A 174 -4.91 75.78 -60.78
CA ASP A 174 -3.96 76.91 -60.73
C ASP A 174 -3.29 77.16 -62.09
N LEU A 175 -2.89 76.10 -62.80
CA LEU A 175 -2.33 76.20 -64.15
C LEU A 175 -3.32 76.82 -65.15
N GLN A 176 -4.60 76.44 -65.10
CA GLN A 176 -5.63 77.05 -65.95
C GLN A 176 -5.81 78.55 -65.68
N GLN A 177 -5.70 78.97 -64.41
CA GLN A 177 -5.83 80.38 -64.03
C GLN A 177 -4.63 81.24 -64.45
N LYS A 178 -3.41 80.67 -64.48
CA LYS A 178 -2.15 81.37 -64.78
C LYS A 178 -1.71 81.29 -66.25
N LYS A 179 -2.51 80.67 -67.10
CA LYS A 179 -2.20 80.47 -68.52
C LYS A 179 -2.02 81.81 -69.27
N GLY A 180 -0.92 81.96 -70.01
CA GLY A 180 -0.57 83.20 -70.71
C GLY A 180 0.03 84.31 -69.83
N THR A 181 0.33 84.02 -68.56
CA THR A 181 0.99 84.95 -67.63
C THR A 181 2.47 84.60 -67.45
N GLY A 182 3.27 85.49 -66.83
CA GLY A 182 4.68 85.23 -66.52
C GLY A 182 4.92 84.07 -65.54
N ASP A 183 3.87 83.58 -64.86
CA ASP A 183 3.94 82.53 -63.84
C ASP A 183 3.51 81.13 -64.36
N GLU A 184 3.12 81.00 -65.63
CA GLU A 184 2.63 79.74 -66.22
C GLU A 184 3.64 78.59 -66.09
N GLN A 185 4.93 78.90 -66.28
CA GLN A 185 6.00 77.90 -66.23
C GLN A 185 6.18 77.30 -64.83
N ALA A 186 6.02 78.11 -63.78
CA ALA A 186 6.08 77.65 -62.38
C ALA A 186 4.84 76.80 -62.00
N ALA A 187 3.66 77.17 -62.51
CA ALA A 187 2.43 76.38 -62.32
C ALA A 187 2.52 75.02 -63.03
N GLN A 188 3.16 74.96 -64.21
CA GLN A 188 3.39 73.71 -64.93
C GLN A 188 4.33 72.77 -64.16
N GLU A 189 5.43 73.27 -63.59
CA GLU A 189 6.33 72.47 -62.73
C GLU A 189 5.63 71.96 -61.46
N ALA A 190 4.75 72.76 -60.85
CA ALA A 190 3.98 72.37 -59.68
C ALA A 190 3.00 71.22 -60.00
N LEU A 191 2.36 71.26 -61.18
CA LEU A 191 1.51 70.17 -61.65
C LEU A 191 2.30 68.87 -61.85
N THR A 192 3.46 68.92 -62.51
CA THR A 192 4.29 67.71 -62.70
C THR A 192 4.71 67.09 -61.37
N LYS A 193 5.13 67.90 -60.39
CA LYS A 193 5.45 67.40 -59.03
C LYS A 193 4.25 66.79 -58.32
N ALA A 194 3.05 67.35 -58.50
CA ALA A 194 1.83 66.80 -57.93
C ALA A 194 1.45 65.45 -58.57
N GLU A 195 1.59 65.32 -59.90
CA GLU A 195 1.34 64.08 -60.63
C GLU A 195 2.32 62.96 -60.25
N GLU A 196 3.61 63.29 -60.09
CA GLU A 196 4.63 62.35 -59.59
C GLU A 196 4.31 61.87 -58.17
N ALA A 197 3.94 62.79 -57.27
CA ALA A 197 3.54 62.46 -55.90
C ALA A 197 2.27 61.59 -55.86
N ALA A 198 1.29 61.84 -56.74
CA ALA A 198 0.10 61.01 -56.85
C ALA A 198 0.43 59.58 -57.33
N LYS A 199 1.33 59.44 -58.30
CA LYS A 199 1.79 58.12 -58.78
C LYS A 199 2.54 57.34 -57.69
N GLU A 200 3.35 58.02 -56.89
CA GLU A 200 4.02 57.42 -55.74
C GLU A 200 3.01 56.97 -54.67
N ALA A 201 2.00 57.81 -54.38
CA ALA A 201 0.94 57.47 -53.43
C ALA A 201 0.11 56.26 -53.89
N GLU A 202 -0.23 56.18 -55.18
CA GLU A 202 -0.96 55.05 -55.76
C GLU A 202 -0.17 53.74 -55.64
N THR A 203 1.15 53.79 -55.87
CA THR A 203 2.03 52.62 -55.70
C THR A 203 2.10 52.17 -54.24
N LYS A 204 2.16 53.12 -53.29
CA LYS A 204 2.09 52.81 -51.84
C LYS A 204 0.74 52.20 -51.45
N LEU A 205 -0.37 52.68 -52.02
CA LEU A 205 -1.70 52.12 -51.80
C LEU A 205 -1.81 50.68 -52.31
N GLN A 206 -1.29 50.39 -53.50
CA GLN A 206 -1.25 49.01 -54.04
C GLN A 206 -0.46 48.07 -53.13
N ALA A 207 0.72 48.48 -52.67
CA ALA A 207 1.53 47.70 -51.74
C ALA A 207 0.82 47.48 -50.39
N ALA A 208 0.19 48.52 -49.84
CA ALA A 208 -0.56 48.42 -48.59
C ALA A 208 -1.82 47.54 -48.72
N THR A 209 -2.47 47.55 -49.89
CA THR A 209 -3.61 46.67 -50.19
C THR A 209 -3.18 45.20 -50.18
N GLN A 210 -2.08 44.87 -50.84
CA GLN A 210 -1.55 43.52 -50.85
C GLN A 210 -1.18 43.05 -49.44
N ALA A 211 -0.45 43.88 -48.69
CA ALA A 211 -0.06 43.56 -47.31
C ALA A 211 -1.27 43.33 -46.38
N ASN A 212 -2.35 44.11 -46.55
CA ASN A 212 -3.59 43.93 -45.79
C ASN A 212 -4.29 42.60 -46.13
N ASN A 213 -4.33 42.24 -47.43
CA ASN A 213 -4.91 40.96 -47.86
C ASN A 213 -4.09 39.77 -47.34
N ASP A 214 -2.76 39.82 -47.44
CA ASP A 214 -1.86 38.77 -46.97
C ASP A 214 -1.99 38.58 -45.44
N ALA A 215 -2.09 39.68 -44.68
CA ALA A 215 -2.28 39.61 -43.23
C ALA A 215 -3.63 39.00 -42.84
N LYS A 216 -4.72 39.34 -43.56
CA LYS A 216 -6.04 38.73 -43.35
C LYS A 216 -6.04 37.23 -43.68
N GLN A 217 -5.34 36.81 -44.72
CA GLN A 217 -5.18 35.40 -45.04
C GLN A 217 -4.40 34.67 -43.93
N ALA A 218 -3.31 35.27 -43.43
CA ALA A 218 -2.52 34.68 -42.35
C ALA A 218 -3.32 34.48 -41.04
N VAL A 219 -4.27 35.38 -40.73
CA VAL A 219 -5.21 35.18 -39.61
C VAL A 219 -6.13 33.99 -39.87
N THR A 220 -6.65 33.85 -41.09
CA THR A 220 -7.53 32.74 -41.47
C THR A 220 -6.80 31.39 -41.36
N ASP A 221 -5.56 31.32 -41.83
CA ASP A 221 -4.73 30.11 -41.76
C ASP A 221 -4.43 29.74 -40.31
N ALA A 222 -4.01 30.71 -39.48
CA ALA A 222 -3.76 30.49 -38.05
C ALA A 222 -5.01 30.02 -37.30
N GLN A 223 -6.19 30.54 -37.65
CA GLN A 223 -7.46 30.11 -37.07
C GLN A 223 -7.80 28.65 -37.46
N SER A 224 -7.51 28.25 -38.70
CA SER A 224 -7.69 26.87 -39.18
C SER A 224 -6.78 25.88 -38.43
N ASP A 225 -5.51 26.23 -38.25
CA ASP A 225 -4.55 25.43 -37.48
C ASP A 225 -4.99 25.26 -36.03
N LEU A 226 -5.42 26.37 -35.40
CA LEU A 226 -5.94 26.36 -34.03
C LEU A 226 -7.18 25.45 -33.88
N ASN A 227 -8.10 25.52 -34.84
CA ASN A 227 -9.29 24.67 -34.83
C ASN A 227 -8.94 23.18 -35.00
N THR A 228 -7.97 22.88 -35.85
CA THR A 228 -7.45 21.51 -36.05
C THR A 228 -6.84 20.97 -34.75
N ALA A 229 -6.00 21.76 -34.08
CA ALA A 229 -5.41 21.38 -32.80
C ALA A 229 -6.46 21.18 -31.69
N LYS A 230 -7.48 22.04 -31.62
CA LYS A 230 -8.63 21.88 -30.70
C LYS A 230 -9.42 20.58 -30.96
N GLY A 231 -9.56 20.19 -32.23
CA GLY A 231 -10.14 18.90 -32.61
C GLY A 231 -9.31 17.69 -32.14
N GLN A 232 -7.98 17.78 -32.23
CA GLN A 232 -7.07 16.75 -31.71
C GLN A 232 -7.16 16.62 -30.19
N VAL A 233 -7.23 17.74 -29.45
CA VAL A 233 -7.44 17.74 -28.00
C VAL A 233 -8.73 16.99 -27.64
N THR A 234 -9.83 17.26 -28.34
CA THR A 234 -11.11 16.57 -28.11
C THR A 234 -11.00 15.05 -28.30
N THR A 235 -10.26 14.62 -29.33
CA THR A 235 -10.01 13.19 -29.61
C THR A 235 -9.16 12.53 -28.52
N LEU A 236 -8.14 13.23 -28.04
CA LEU A 236 -7.26 12.76 -26.96
C LEU A 236 -7.99 12.70 -25.61
N GLU A 237 -8.91 13.63 -25.33
CA GLU A 237 -9.77 13.57 -24.14
C GLU A 237 -10.64 12.31 -24.14
N GLY A 238 -11.25 11.96 -25.29
CA GLY A 238 -11.98 10.70 -25.44
C GLY A 238 -11.08 9.46 -25.25
N THR A 239 -9.87 9.49 -25.80
CA THR A 239 -8.89 8.39 -25.63
C THR A 239 -8.48 8.22 -24.16
N LEU A 240 -8.21 9.33 -23.46
CA LEU A 240 -7.87 9.31 -22.05
C LEU A 240 -8.99 8.73 -21.20
N GLN A 241 -10.25 9.12 -21.45
CA GLN A 241 -11.40 8.56 -20.75
C GLN A 241 -11.50 7.05 -20.94
N GLN A 242 -11.32 6.54 -22.18
CA GLN A 242 -11.31 5.10 -22.45
C GLN A 242 -10.19 4.37 -21.71
N LYS A 243 -8.97 4.92 -21.70
CA LYS A 243 -7.82 4.31 -21.00
C LYS A 243 -7.99 4.33 -19.48
N GLN A 244 -8.57 5.39 -18.92
CA GLN A 244 -8.91 5.47 -17.50
C GLN A 244 -9.99 4.47 -17.10
N ALA A 245 -11.02 4.29 -17.93
CA ALA A 245 -12.05 3.27 -17.70
C ALA A 245 -11.47 1.85 -17.72
N ALA A 246 -10.58 1.55 -18.69
CA ALA A 246 -9.89 0.27 -18.74
C ALA A 246 -9.00 0.03 -17.49
N ALA A 247 -8.30 1.06 -17.01
CA ALA A 247 -7.51 0.98 -15.78
C ALA A 247 -8.37 0.75 -14.53
N GLN A 248 -9.57 1.33 -14.46
CA GLN A 248 -10.51 1.07 -13.37
C GLN A 248 -11.01 -0.38 -13.39
N GLN A 249 -11.26 -0.93 -14.58
CA GLN A 249 -11.71 -2.31 -14.74
C GLN A 249 -10.62 -3.32 -14.35
N THR A 250 -9.37 -3.11 -14.77
CA THR A 250 -8.26 -4.00 -14.40
C THR A 250 -7.93 -3.91 -12.91
N ASN A 251 -8.09 -2.75 -12.28
CA ASN A 251 -7.95 -2.62 -10.83
C ASN A 251 -9.02 -3.42 -10.05
N GLN A 252 -10.26 -3.46 -10.53
CA GLN A 252 -11.31 -4.32 -9.95
C GLN A 252 -10.98 -5.82 -10.12
N ALA A 253 -10.46 -6.21 -11.28
CA ALA A 253 -10.01 -7.58 -11.52
C ALA A 253 -8.84 -7.96 -10.60
N LEU A 254 -7.89 -7.05 -10.38
CA LEU A 254 -6.78 -7.22 -9.44
C LEU A 254 -7.27 -7.42 -8.00
N GLN A 255 -8.21 -6.59 -7.53
CA GLN A 255 -8.81 -6.75 -6.20
C GLN A 255 -9.52 -8.10 -6.05
N THR A 256 -10.21 -8.56 -7.10
CA THR A 256 -10.88 -9.86 -7.11
C THR A 256 -9.86 -11.00 -7.04
N ALA A 257 -8.79 -10.94 -7.84
CA ALA A 257 -7.74 -11.94 -7.84
C ALA A 257 -7.00 -12.00 -6.49
N ASP A 258 -6.77 -10.86 -5.85
CA ASP A 258 -6.14 -10.78 -4.52
C ASP A 258 -7.00 -11.41 -3.42
N GLN A 259 -8.33 -11.17 -3.47
CA GLN A 259 -9.27 -11.82 -2.57
C GLN A 259 -9.31 -13.34 -2.76
N GLU A 260 -9.34 -13.82 -4.01
CA GLU A 260 -9.33 -15.25 -4.30
C GLU A 260 -8.00 -15.91 -3.89
N ASN A 261 -6.87 -15.23 -4.08
CA ASN A 261 -5.57 -15.69 -3.58
C ASN A 261 -5.55 -15.78 -2.05
N THR A 262 -6.10 -14.78 -1.36
CA THR A 262 -6.23 -14.78 0.10
C THR A 262 -7.11 -15.95 0.60
N LYS A 263 -8.25 -16.19 -0.06
CA LYS A 263 -9.12 -17.34 0.24
C LYS A 263 -8.40 -18.66 0.03
N ALA A 264 -7.70 -18.81 -1.09
CA ALA A 264 -6.96 -20.04 -1.41
C ALA A 264 -5.82 -20.30 -0.43
N GLN A 265 -5.09 -19.27 -0.02
CA GLN A 265 -4.03 -19.37 0.97
C GLN A 265 -4.57 -19.70 2.37
N THR A 266 -5.73 -19.13 2.74
CA THR A 266 -6.43 -19.48 3.99
C THR A 266 -6.86 -20.94 4.01
N ALA A 267 -7.44 -21.43 2.90
CA ALA A 267 -7.82 -22.83 2.75
C ALA A 267 -6.61 -23.76 2.82
N LEU A 268 -5.48 -23.39 2.22
CA LEU A 268 -4.22 -24.14 2.32
C LEU A 268 -3.71 -24.21 3.76
N ASN A 269 -3.77 -23.11 4.50
CA ASN A 269 -3.35 -23.08 5.90
C ASN A 269 -4.27 -23.94 6.78
N ALA A 270 -5.60 -23.88 6.55
CA ALA A 270 -6.56 -24.73 7.23
C ALA A 270 -6.29 -26.22 6.95
N ALA A 271 -6.08 -26.60 5.68
CA ALA A 271 -5.75 -27.98 5.30
C ALA A 271 -4.44 -28.47 5.96
N LYS A 272 -3.42 -27.61 6.05
CA LYS A 272 -2.17 -27.91 6.79
C LYS A 272 -2.43 -28.13 8.28
N GLY A 273 -3.33 -27.35 8.89
CA GLY A 273 -3.76 -27.53 10.28
C GLY A 273 -4.48 -28.86 10.50
N THR A 274 -5.37 -29.25 9.58
CA THR A 274 -6.03 -30.57 9.60
C THR A 274 -5.00 -31.70 9.51
N LEU A 275 -4.03 -31.59 8.61
CA LEU A 275 -2.95 -32.57 8.47
C LEU A 275 -2.13 -32.70 9.75
N GLN A 276 -1.76 -31.57 10.38
CA GLN A 276 -1.03 -31.59 11.64
C GLN A 276 -1.82 -32.28 12.76
N THR A 277 -3.13 -32.03 12.82
CA THR A 277 -4.03 -32.66 13.80
C THR A 277 -4.11 -34.17 13.58
N ALA A 278 -4.28 -34.60 12.32
CA ALA A 278 -4.32 -36.01 11.95
C ALA A 278 -2.99 -36.72 12.28
N GLN A 279 -1.84 -36.08 12.02
CA GLN A 279 -0.52 -36.60 12.39
C GLN A 279 -0.32 -36.72 13.91
N GLY A 280 -0.89 -35.79 14.68
CA GLY A 280 -0.90 -35.87 16.15
C GLY A 280 -1.72 -37.05 16.68
N GLN A 281 -2.90 -37.29 16.09
CA GLN A 281 -3.74 -38.45 16.40
C GLN A 281 -3.05 -39.78 16.04
N GLN A 282 -2.40 -39.83 14.87
CA GLN A 282 -1.60 -40.97 14.42
C GLN A 282 -0.47 -41.26 15.40
N THR A 283 0.29 -40.24 15.82
CA THR A 283 1.38 -40.39 16.80
C THR A 283 0.87 -40.93 18.14
N THR A 284 -0.29 -40.44 18.60
CA THR A 284 -0.91 -40.91 19.85
C THR A 284 -1.32 -42.38 19.74
N ALA A 285 -1.97 -42.76 18.62
CA ALA A 285 -2.39 -44.13 18.37
C ALA A 285 -1.18 -45.09 18.26
N GLN A 286 -0.10 -44.68 17.59
CA GLN A 286 1.16 -45.44 17.53
C GLN A 286 1.77 -45.66 18.92
N GLY A 287 1.75 -44.63 19.77
CA GLY A 287 2.23 -44.72 21.15
C GLY A 287 1.42 -45.71 22.00
N GLU A 288 0.10 -45.72 21.84
CA GLU A 288 -0.78 -46.66 22.53
C GLU A 288 -0.57 -48.11 22.07
N VAL A 289 -0.49 -48.34 20.76
CA VAL A 289 -0.20 -49.68 20.21
C VAL A 289 1.12 -50.19 20.78
N LYS A 290 2.19 -49.39 20.73
CA LYS A 290 3.50 -49.79 21.27
C LYS A 290 3.47 -50.10 22.77
N LYS A 291 2.68 -49.35 23.55
CA LYS A 291 2.50 -49.62 24.99
C LYS A 291 1.80 -50.96 25.22
N LEU A 292 0.71 -51.21 24.49
CA LEU A 292 -0.08 -52.44 24.61
C LEU A 292 0.69 -53.66 24.11
N GLU A 293 1.48 -53.54 23.04
CA GLU A 293 2.42 -54.58 22.58
C GLU A 293 3.42 -54.95 23.69
N GLY A 294 3.97 -53.95 24.38
CA GLY A 294 4.85 -54.15 25.53
C GLY A 294 4.17 -54.86 26.70
N GLN A 295 2.91 -54.50 27.02
CA GLN A 295 2.12 -55.14 28.07
C GLN A 295 1.79 -56.60 27.73
N VAL A 296 1.38 -56.88 26.50
CA VAL A 296 1.14 -58.25 26.02
C VAL A 296 2.42 -59.09 26.12
N ALA A 297 3.57 -58.55 25.70
CA ALA A 297 4.86 -59.24 25.80
C ALA A 297 5.26 -59.53 27.25
N GLN A 298 5.04 -58.59 28.17
CA GLN A 298 5.31 -58.78 29.61
C GLN A 298 4.44 -59.88 30.22
N ILE A 299 3.12 -59.84 30.00
CA ILE A 299 2.18 -60.85 30.52
C ILE A 299 2.53 -62.24 29.96
N GLN A 300 2.84 -62.32 28.66
CA GLN A 300 3.25 -63.56 28.01
C GLN A 300 4.56 -64.11 28.61
N GLY A 301 5.52 -63.24 28.91
CA GLY A 301 6.78 -63.62 29.58
C GLY A 301 6.59 -64.11 31.02
N GLN A 302 5.69 -63.49 31.79
CA GLN A 302 5.35 -63.92 33.15
C GLN A 302 4.70 -65.32 33.16
N ILE A 303 3.75 -65.57 32.25
CA ILE A 303 3.11 -66.89 32.07
C ILE A 303 4.16 -67.96 31.74
N ASN A 304 5.11 -67.65 30.84
CA ASN A 304 6.16 -68.60 30.45
C ASN A 304 7.11 -68.94 31.60
N ASN A 305 7.52 -67.96 32.41
CA ASN A 305 8.39 -68.19 33.58
C ASN A 305 7.71 -69.01 34.68
N GLN A 306 6.40 -68.83 34.92
CA GLN A 306 5.66 -69.67 35.87
C GLN A 306 5.49 -71.12 35.41
N ASN A 307 5.33 -71.35 34.10
CA ASN A 307 5.26 -72.71 33.56
C ASN A 307 6.60 -73.47 33.68
N GLN A 308 7.74 -72.77 33.56
CA GLN A 308 9.06 -73.37 33.81
C GLN A 308 9.29 -73.73 35.30
N ASN A 309 8.83 -72.90 36.25
CA ASN A 309 8.95 -73.19 37.69
C ASN A 309 8.03 -74.33 38.17
N GLN A 310 6.92 -74.64 37.49
CA GLN A 310 6.09 -75.81 37.81
C GLN A 310 6.70 -77.12 37.30
N GLN A 311 7.53 -77.08 36.25
CA GLN A 311 8.21 -78.26 35.71
C GLN A 311 9.40 -78.72 36.57
N ALA A 312 9.96 -77.83 37.41
CA ALA A 312 11.01 -78.16 38.37
C ALA A 312 10.48 -78.74 39.71
N SER A 313 9.16 -78.74 39.94
CA SER A 313 8.53 -79.16 41.20
C SER A 313 7.88 -80.56 41.13
N SER A 314 7.95 -81.27 40.00
CA SER A 314 7.31 -82.58 39.80
C SER A 314 8.31 -83.73 39.59
N GLY A 315 9.38 -83.77 40.39
CA GLY A 315 10.35 -84.87 40.42
C GLY A 315 10.79 -85.19 41.85
N GLY A 316 9.94 -85.91 42.59
CA GLY A 316 10.26 -86.38 43.94
C GLY A 316 11.08 -87.67 43.95
N LEU A 317 12.17 -87.63 44.73
CA LEU A 317 12.63 -88.63 45.71
C LEU A 317 12.98 -90.07 45.26
N GLY A 318 14.25 -90.44 45.47
CA GLY A 318 14.63 -91.77 45.97
C GLY A 318 15.96 -92.34 45.47
N GLY A 319 16.93 -92.53 46.38
CA GLY A 319 17.88 -93.67 46.29
C GLY A 319 19.38 -93.37 46.25
N SER A 320 19.99 -93.39 47.44
CA SER A 320 21.38 -93.71 47.82
C SER A 320 22.31 -94.41 46.79
N GLY A 321 23.57 -93.96 46.74
CA GLY A 321 24.73 -94.86 46.58
C GLY A 321 25.92 -94.35 45.76
N GLY A 322 26.97 -93.87 46.45
CA GLY A 322 28.34 -94.33 46.18
C GLY A 322 29.27 -93.57 45.22
N VAL A 323 30.29 -92.97 45.84
CA VAL A 323 31.75 -93.00 45.51
C VAL A 323 32.35 -92.01 44.47
N ALA A 324 33.21 -91.14 45.02
CA ALA A 324 34.48 -90.52 44.52
C ALA A 324 34.54 -89.90 43.11
N GLY A 325 35.17 -88.75 42.87
CA GLY A 325 36.07 -87.91 43.66
C GLY A 325 36.66 -86.81 42.75
N SER A 326 37.63 -86.05 43.29
CA SER A 326 38.52 -85.09 42.59
C SER A 326 38.03 -83.65 42.37
N SER A 327 38.25 -82.83 43.42
CA SER A 327 39.07 -81.59 43.46
C SER A 327 39.01 -80.53 42.35
N GLY A 328 38.81 -79.27 42.77
CA GLY A 328 39.31 -78.08 42.06
C GLY A 328 38.75 -76.75 42.57
N ALA A 329 39.53 -76.08 43.44
CA ALA A 329 39.54 -74.67 43.88
C ALA A 329 38.62 -73.66 43.15
N GLY A 330 37.92 -72.72 43.80
CA GLY A 330 38.43 -71.77 44.79
C GLY A 330 38.61 -70.39 44.13
N GLY A 331 37.68 -69.45 44.35
CA GLY A 331 37.79 -68.06 43.89
C GLY A 331 36.56 -67.22 44.27
N PRO A 332 36.70 -65.98 44.78
CA PRO A 332 35.79 -65.42 45.76
C PRO A 332 34.66 -64.54 45.20
N VAL A 333 33.67 -64.38 46.09
CA VAL A 333 32.53 -63.46 46.08
C VAL A 333 32.98 -62.02 45.76
N ALA A 334 32.35 -61.39 44.76
CA ALA A 334 32.48 -59.95 44.51
C ALA A 334 31.10 -59.29 44.51
N SER A 335 31.00 -58.28 45.37
CA SER A 335 29.82 -57.52 45.76
C SER A 335 29.17 -56.74 44.61
N ALA A 336 27.84 -56.63 44.65
CA ALA A 336 27.07 -55.71 43.84
C ALA A 336 27.44 -54.24 44.13
N PRO A 337 27.55 -53.36 43.12
CA PRO A 337 27.50 -51.92 43.34
C PRO A 337 26.11 -51.36 42.98
N THR A 338 25.53 -50.59 43.90
CA THR A 338 24.50 -49.57 43.62
C THR A 338 25.12 -48.19 43.94
N PRO A 339 24.56 -47.08 43.46
CA PRO A 339 24.77 -46.49 42.13
C PRO A 339 25.55 -45.16 42.23
N SER A 340 26.58 -44.97 41.41
CA SER A 340 27.14 -43.63 41.22
C SER A 340 26.16 -42.78 40.40
N LYS A 341 25.43 -41.88 41.07
CA LYS A 341 24.70 -40.78 40.42
C LYS A 341 25.71 -39.80 39.84
N THR A 342 26.22 -40.09 38.64
CA THR A 342 26.67 -39.05 37.72
C THR A 342 25.44 -38.21 37.38
N PRO A 343 25.44 -36.87 37.52
CA PRO A 343 24.32 -36.07 37.03
C PRO A 343 24.13 -36.40 35.55
N ALA A 344 22.92 -36.82 35.17
CA ALA A 344 22.58 -37.06 33.77
C ALA A 344 22.99 -35.82 32.96
N PRO A 345 23.65 -35.97 31.79
CA PRO A 345 24.03 -34.83 30.97
C PRO A 345 22.80 -33.96 30.73
N LYS A 346 22.91 -32.66 31.04
CA LYS A 346 21.83 -31.69 30.87
C LYS A 346 21.27 -31.83 29.44
N PRO A 347 19.95 -31.97 29.26
CA PRO A 347 19.36 -32.06 27.93
C PRO A 347 19.83 -30.90 27.06
N PRO A 348 20.21 -31.14 25.79
CA PRO A 348 20.69 -30.08 24.91
C PRO A 348 19.63 -28.97 24.79
N THR A 349 20.06 -27.71 24.83
CA THR A 349 19.18 -26.56 24.62
C THR A 349 18.61 -26.57 23.19
N PRO A 350 17.48 -25.89 22.92
CA PRO A 350 16.97 -25.76 21.55
C PRO A 350 18.02 -25.25 20.56
N ALA A 351 18.90 -24.33 20.98
CA ALA A 351 20.03 -23.86 20.18
C ALA A 351 21.03 -24.98 19.86
N GLN A 352 21.41 -25.78 20.86
CA GLN A 352 22.31 -26.93 20.67
C GLN A 352 21.67 -28.01 19.78
N THR A 353 20.37 -28.27 19.93
CA THR A 353 19.66 -29.24 19.08
C THR A 353 19.55 -28.77 17.64
N ALA A 354 19.28 -27.48 17.40
CA ALA A 354 19.27 -26.89 16.07
C ALA A 354 20.67 -26.96 15.42
N GLN A 355 21.72 -26.62 16.16
CA GLN A 355 23.10 -26.64 15.66
C GLN A 355 23.57 -28.06 15.31
N ASN A 356 23.30 -29.05 16.16
CA ASN A 356 23.63 -30.46 15.90
C ASN A 356 22.90 -31.01 14.67
N ALA A 357 21.62 -30.64 14.51
CA ALA A 357 20.83 -31.01 13.33
C ALA A 357 21.36 -30.34 12.06
N LEU A 358 21.73 -29.05 12.13
CA LEU A 358 22.35 -28.32 11.01
C LEU A 358 23.69 -28.95 10.61
N GLN A 359 24.53 -29.31 11.58
CA GLN A 359 25.81 -29.97 11.33
C GLN A 359 25.62 -31.33 10.62
N THR A 360 24.57 -32.06 10.99
CA THR A 360 24.21 -33.31 10.32
C THR A 360 23.82 -33.07 8.86
N LEU A 361 22.99 -32.05 8.58
CA LEU A 361 22.60 -31.64 7.22
C LEU A 361 23.80 -31.15 6.37
N VAL A 362 24.67 -30.34 6.96
CA VAL A 362 25.88 -29.81 6.32
C VAL A 362 26.89 -30.91 6.02
N SER A 363 27.02 -31.89 6.91
CA SER A 363 27.92 -33.03 6.67
C SER A 363 27.50 -33.85 5.45
N GLY A 364 26.19 -33.88 5.15
CA GLY A 364 25.61 -34.74 4.11
C GLY A 364 25.84 -36.24 4.36
N LYS A 365 26.34 -36.61 5.55
CA LYS A 365 26.68 -37.97 5.95
C LYS A 365 25.47 -38.60 6.65
N GLY A 366 25.26 -39.87 6.38
CA GLY A 366 24.06 -40.60 6.80
C GLY A 366 23.03 -40.66 5.67
N GLY A 367 22.33 -41.79 5.55
CA GLY A 367 21.32 -41.99 4.51
C GLY A 367 20.15 -41.01 4.61
N ALA A 368 19.23 -41.08 3.65
CA ALA A 368 18.07 -40.19 3.55
C ALA A 368 17.25 -40.07 4.85
N THR A 369 17.13 -41.15 5.63
CA THR A 369 16.43 -41.17 6.92
C THR A 369 17.10 -40.26 7.95
N THR A 370 18.44 -40.30 8.06
CA THR A 370 19.21 -39.47 9.00
C THR A 370 19.10 -37.99 8.64
N LEU A 371 19.19 -37.64 7.35
CA LEU A 371 19.05 -36.27 6.88
C LEU A 371 17.62 -35.74 7.02
N THR A 372 16.61 -36.60 6.85
CA THR A 372 15.19 -36.24 7.05
C THR A 372 14.87 -35.98 8.53
N GLN A 373 15.43 -36.80 9.43
CA GLN A 373 15.33 -36.59 10.88
C GLN A 373 16.04 -35.31 11.29
N ALA A 374 17.25 -35.05 10.78
CA ALA A 374 17.98 -33.82 11.03
C ALA A 374 17.23 -32.59 10.52
N LEU A 375 16.63 -32.65 9.32
CA LEU A 375 15.79 -31.57 8.77
C LEU A 375 14.60 -31.25 9.69
N SER A 376 13.93 -32.28 10.20
CA SER A 376 12.77 -32.12 11.09
C SER A 376 13.18 -31.54 12.45
N GLN A 377 14.29 -32.03 13.01
CA GLN A 377 14.84 -31.53 14.27
C GLN A 377 15.34 -30.09 14.15
N TYR A 378 15.98 -29.73 13.04
CA TYR A 378 16.42 -28.37 12.76
C TYR A 378 15.22 -27.41 12.75
N LYS A 379 14.21 -27.67 11.93
CA LYS A 379 13.02 -26.80 11.80
C LYS A 379 12.28 -26.61 13.12
N ALA A 380 12.11 -27.68 13.89
CA ALA A 380 11.39 -27.64 15.18
C ALA A 380 12.11 -26.81 16.25
N ASN A 381 13.45 -26.77 16.21
CA ASN A 381 14.25 -26.06 17.21
C ASN A 381 14.66 -24.66 16.75
N GLU A 382 14.87 -24.45 15.46
CA GLU A 382 15.12 -23.13 14.88
C GLU A 382 14.01 -22.15 15.21
N ALA A 383 12.74 -22.54 15.06
CA ALA A 383 11.60 -21.68 15.41
C ALA A 383 11.65 -21.20 16.87
N LYS A 384 12.13 -22.05 17.79
CA LYS A 384 12.30 -21.71 19.22
C LYS A 384 13.50 -20.78 19.43
N VAL A 385 14.58 -20.98 18.70
CA VAL A 385 15.76 -20.10 18.71
C VAL A 385 15.37 -18.71 18.21
N VAL A 386 14.71 -18.61 17.05
CA VAL A 386 14.22 -17.34 16.48
C VAL A 386 13.32 -16.61 17.48
N ALA A 387 12.35 -17.31 18.08
CA ALA A 387 11.45 -16.71 19.07
C ALA A 387 12.18 -16.18 20.32
N THR A 388 13.16 -16.93 20.81
CA THR A 388 13.99 -16.54 21.98
C THR A 388 14.85 -15.32 21.64
N THR A 389 15.51 -15.33 20.50
CA THR A 389 16.34 -14.22 20.01
C THR A 389 15.50 -12.96 19.76
N THR A 390 14.33 -13.09 19.12
CA THR A 390 13.38 -11.98 18.94
C THR A 390 12.98 -11.35 20.26
N SER A 391 12.68 -12.18 21.28
CA SER A 391 12.32 -11.69 22.61
C SER A 391 13.49 -10.94 23.29
N GLY A 392 14.72 -11.45 23.16
CA GLY A 392 15.92 -10.77 23.65
C GLY A 392 16.15 -9.41 22.99
N LEU A 393 15.99 -9.32 21.66
CA LEU A 393 16.10 -8.07 20.90
C LEU A 393 15.03 -7.05 21.30
N ILE A 394 13.79 -7.49 21.52
CA ILE A 394 12.70 -6.65 22.02
C ILE A 394 13.01 -6.13 23.44
N ASN A 395 13.58 -6.96 24.30
CA ASN A 395 13.96 -6.56 25.66
C ASN A 395 15.06 -5.49 25.66
N ASN A 396 16.03 -5.56 24.74
CA ASN A 396 17.11 -4.57 24.62
C ASN A 396 16.62 -3.15 24.23
N VAL A 397 15.43 -3.04 23.66
CA VAL A 397 14.80 -1.74 23.32
C VAL A 397 13.62 -1.41 24.24
N THR A 398 13.45 -2.15 25.33
CA THR A 398 12.41 -1.89 26.32
C THR A 398 12.77 -0.65 27.14
N GLY A 399 11.83 0.29 27.27
CA GLY A 399 12.07 1.60 27.90
C GLY A 399 12.43 2.73 26.92
N MET A 400 12.67 2.43 25.65
CA MET A 400 12.83 3.43 24.58
C MET A 400 11.46 3.86 24.02
N SER A 401 11.36 5.06 23.44
CA SER A 401 10.18 5.41 22.64
C SER A 401 10.04 4.47 21.44
N ASN A 402 8.83 4.24 20.94
CA ASN A 402 8.60 3.32 19.82
C ASN A 402 9.41 3.69 18.57
N THR A 403 9.62 4.98 18.30
CA THR A 403 10.45 5.45 17.18
C THR A 403 11.92 5.12 17.38
N GLN A 404 12.45 5.32 18.60
CA GLN A 404 13.82 4.94 18.95
C GLN A 404 14.01 3.42 18.93
N ALA A 405 13.02 2.66 19.39
CA ALA A 405 13.03 1.20 19.35
C ALA A 405 13.06 0.67 17.91
N VAL A 406 12.21 1.19 17.01
CA VAL A 406 12.22 0.80 15.60
C VAL A 406 13.53 1.20 14.92
N SER A 407 14.01 2.43 15.15
CA SER A 407 15.29 2.90 14.58
C SER A 407 16.48 2.08 15.06
N GLY A 408 16.54 1.76 16.36
CA GLY A 408 17.60 0.91 16.94
C GLY A 408 17.58 -0.52 16.39
N LEU A 409 16.39 -1.11 16.20
CA LEU A 409 16.25 -2.44 15.61
C LEU A 409 16.64 -2.46 14.13
N VAL A 410 16.28 -1.44 13.35
CA VAL A 410 16.71 -1.30 11.94
C VAL A 410 18.22 -1.11 11.84
N ALA A 411 18.82 -0.30 12.70
CA ALA A 411 20.27 -0.11 12.74
C ALA A 411 21.00 -1.42 13.09
N GLY A 412 20.51 -2.16 14.09
CA GLY A 412 21.02 -3.48 14.45
C GLY A 412 20.88 -4.50 13.31
N LEU A 413 19.75 -4.49 12.61
CA LEU A 413 19.53 -5.33 11.43
C LEU A 413 20.54 -5.01 10.33
N ASN A 414 20.77 -3.73 10.02
CA ASN A 414 21.71 -3.31 8.99
C ASN A 414 23.15 -3.73 9.32
N GLN A 415 23.59 -3.53 10.57
CA GLN A 415 24.90 -3.96 11.04
C GLN A 415 25.06 -5.49 10.95
N TYR A 416 24.03 -6.23 11.38
CA TYR A 416 24.04 -7.68 11.35
C TYR A 416 24.08 -8.24 9.91
N ALA A 417 23.24 -7.71 9.03
CA ALA A 417 23.15 -8.16 7.64
C ALA A 417 24.39 -7.77 6.82
N GLY A 418 24.89 -6.55 6.99
CA GLY A 418 26.08 -6.06 6.29
C GLY A 418 27.34 -6.86 6.60
N GLY A 419 27.52 -7.30 7.85
CA GLY A 419 28.67 -8.10 8.27
C GLY A 419 28.59 -9.58 7.91
N ASN A 420 27.38 -10.18 7.92
CA ASN A 420 27.24 -11.64 7.92
C ASN A 420 26.53 -12.24 6.69
N LEU A 421 25.82 -11.43 5.88
CA LEU A 421 24.98 -11.95 4.78
C LEU A 421 25.37 -11.43 3.40
N VAL A 422 25.85 -10.19 3.29
CA VAL A 422 26.12 -9.53 1.99
C VAL A 422 27.22 -10.22 1.18
N ASN A 423 28.17 -10.89 1.84
CA ASN A 423 29.30 -11.57 1.19
C ASN A 423 29.13 -13.09 1.07
N ASN A 424 28.01 -13.67 1.53
CA ASN A 424 27.81 -15.12 1.46
C ASN A 424 27.23 -15.51 0.07
N PRO A 425 27.92 -16.34 -0.73
CA PRO A 425 27.48 -16.69 -2.09
C PRO A 425 26.19 -17.51 -2.15
N SER A 426 25.73 -18.08 -1.03
CA SER A 426 24.44 -18.78 -0.91
C SER A 426 23.26 -17.82 -0.67
N VAL A 427 23.56 -16.56 -0.34
CA VAL A 427 22.60 -15.47 -0.13
C VAL A 427 22.51 -14.68 -1.44
N GLY A 428 21.56 -15.07 -2.29
CA GLY A 428 21.41 -14.48 -3.63
C GLY A 428 21.20 -12.95 -3.61
N THR A 429 21.50 -12.30 -4.75
CA THR A 429 21.46 -10.83 -4.91
C THR A 429 20.11 -10.20 -4.62
N ASN A 430 19.00 -10.94 -4.76
CA ASN A 430 17.66 -10.47 -4.46
C ASN A 430 17.43 -10.14 -2.99
N LEU A 431 17.96 -10.96 -2.06
CA LEU A 431 17.84 -10.66 -0.64
C LEU A 431 18.70 -9.45 -0.27
N THR A 432 19.91 -9.38 -0.82
CA THR A 432 20.80 -8.21 -0.65
C THR A 432 20.15 -6.93 -1.17
N GLN A 433 19.52 -6.95 -2.35
CA GLN A 433 18.81 -5.80 -2.90
C GLN A 433 17.58 -5.43 -2.06
N ALA A 434 16.81 -6.41 -1.60
CA ALA A 434 15.65 -6.16 -0.74
C ALA A 434 16.05 -5.54 0.60
N LEU A 435 17.17 -5.97 1.19
CA LEU A 435 17.73 -5.40 2.41
C LEU A 435 18.20 -3.96 2.19
N THR A 436 18.90 -3.68 1.08
CA THR A 436 19.30 -2.33 0.68
C THR A 436 18.10 -1.40 0.48
N ASN A 437 17.05 -1.88 -0.19
CA ASN A 437 15.82 -1.11 -0.41
C ASN A 437 15.10 -0.82 0.91
N PHE A 438 15.00 -1.81 1.79
CA PHE A 438 14.43 -1.64 3.13
C PHE A 438 15.22 -0.62 3.96
N TYR A 439 16.55 -0.69 3.95
CA TYR A 439 17.41 0.27 4.65
C TYR A 439 17.24 1.70 4.10
N THR A 440 17.17 1.84 2.78
CA THR A 440 16.94 3.14 2.12
C THR A 440 15.58 3.72 2.53
N LEU A 441 14.53 2.90 2.60
CA LEU A 441 13.21 3.32 3.08
C LEU A 441 13.20 3.68 4.56
N ALA A 442 13.96 2.96 5.39
CA ALA A 442 14.01 3.16 6.82
C ALA A 442 14.90 4.34 7.26
N SER A 443 15.85 4.75 6.40
CA SER A 443 16.75 5.90 6.62
C SER A 443 16.29 7.19 5.94
N ALA A 444 15.21 7.15 5.15
CA ALA A 444 14.66 8.32 4.49
C ALA A 444 14.17 9.37 5.50
N ALA A 445 14.41 10.66 5.22
CA ALA A 445 13.92 11.77 6.03
C ALA A 445 12.37 11.79 6.16
N ASN A 446 11.66 11.15 5.22
CA ASN A 446 10.21 10.94 5.25
C ASN A 446 9.88 9.47 5.05
N ILE A 447 9.74 8.71 6.14
CA ILE A 447 9.47 7.26 6.10
C ILE A 447 7.98 7.02 5.79
N SER A 448 7.70 6.30 4.70
CA SER A 448 6.36 5.73 4.46
C SER A 448 6.19 4.45 5.28
N ILE A 449 5.38 4.49 6.35
CA ILE A 449 5.18 3.35 7.25
C ILE A 449 4.56 2.15 6.51
N ASN A 450 3.65 2.39 5.55
CA ASN A 450 3.08 1.34 4.72
C ASN A 450 4.14 0.70 3.79
N ALA A 451 4.98 1.51 3.15
CA ALA A 451 6.07 0.99 2.33
C ALA A 451 7.10 0.24 3.16
N LEU A 452 7.41 0.73 4.37
CA LEU A 452 8.31 0.08 5.30
C LEU A 452 7.74 -1.25 5.81
N ASN A 453 6.46 -1.30 6.17
CA ASN A 453 5.78 -2.52 6.63
C ASN A 453 5.66 -3.56 5.50
N ASN A 454 5.35 -3.13 4.27
CA ASN A 454 5.30 -4.02 3.11
C ASN A 454 6.70 -4.56 2.75
N SER A 455 7.72 -3.69 2.76
CA SER A 455 9.11 -4.09 2.54
C SER A 455 9.59 -5.07 3.62
N LEU A 456 9.20 -4.85 4.89
CA LEU A 456 9.50 -5.75 6.00
C LEU A 456 8.83 -7.12 5.87
N ASN A 457 7.56 -7.17 5.46
CA ASN A 457 6.84 -8.42 5.21
C ASN A 457 7.46 -9.19 4.04
N ASN A 458 7.81 -8.50 2.95
CA ASN A 458 8.51 -9.10 1.81
C ASN A 458 9.88 -9.67 2.21
N LEU A 459 10.65 -8.96 3.06
CA LEU A 459 11.92 -9.47 3.58
C LEU A 459 11.76 -10.73 4.42
N ILE A 460 10.76 -10.77 5.31
CA ILE A 460 10.47 -11.96 6.12
C ILE A 460 10.16 -13.16 5.21
N GLU A 461 9.34 -12.96 4.19
CA GLU A 461 8.97 -14.00 3.24
C GLU A 461 10.16 -14.48 2.40
N LEU A 462 10.98 -13.55 1.87
CA LEU A 462 12.19 -13.88 1.13
C LEU A 462 13.19 -14.70 1.98
N VAL A 463 13.39 -14.31 3.24
CA VAL A 463 14.27 -15.03 4.18
C VAL A 463 13.73 -16.44 4.45
N GLN A 464 12.44 -16.59 4.76
CA GLN A 464 11.81 -17.89 5.01
C GLN A 464 11.86 -18.82 3.79
N ASN A 465 11.65 -18.27 2.59
CA ASN A 465 11.73 -19.00 1.33
C ASN A 465 13.17 -19.45 1.03
N LEU A 466 14.14 -18.59 1.25
CA LEU A 466 15.56 -18.93 1.09
C LEU A 466 15.98 -20.03 2.08
N GLN A 467 15.63 -19.91 3.37
CA GLN A 467 15.89 -20.94 4.38
C GLN A 467 15.30 -22.29 3.95
N THR A 468 14.06 -22.29 3.48
CA THR A 468 13.39 -23.51 3.00
C THR A 468 14.11 -24.12 1.80
N SER A 469 14.55 -23.30 0.84
CA SER A 469 15.31 -23.76 -0.33
C SER A 469 16.66 -24.38 0.06
N LEU A 470 17.45 -23.70 0.90
CA LEU A 470 18.76 -24.17 1.34
C LEU A 470 18.64 -25.47 2.17
N LEU A 471 17.66 -25.54 3.06
CA LEU A 471 17.39 -26.76 3.84
C LEU A 471 17.00 -27.95 2.96
N ASN A 472 16.17 -27.73 1.93
CA ASN A 472 15.77 -28.79 1.02
C ASN A 472 16.95 -29.29 0.17
N GLN A 473 17.87 -28.40 -0.22
CA GLN A 473 19.09 -28.76 -0.93
C GLN A 473 20.08 -29.54 -0.04
N LEU A 474 20.23 -29.15 1.23
CA LEU A 474 21.08 -29.87 2.20
C LEU A 474 20.51 -31.25 2.60
N ALA A 475 19.18 -31.44 2.52
CA ALA A 475 18.51 -32.70 2.86
C ALA A 475 18.72 -33.84 1.84
N VAL A 476 19.40 -33.57 0.71
CA VAL A 476 19.76 -34.59 -0.29
C VAL A 476 21.06 -35.31 0.15
N PRO A 477 21.17 -36.65 0.12
CA PRO A 477 22.40 -37.36 0.48
C PRO A 477 23.59 -37.07 -0.45
N ASN A 478 24.82 -37.12 0.07
CA ASN A 478 26.04 -36.79 -0.68
C ASN A 478 26.46 -37.83 -1.75
N ASN A 479 25.83 -39.00 -1.76
CA ASN A 479 26.27 -40.20 -2.51
C ASN A 479 25.35 -40.61 -3.67
N VAL A 480 24.39 -39.78 -4.10
CA VAL A 480 23.54 -40.10 -5.25
C VAL A 480 24.23 -39.64 -6.54
N VAL A 481 24.94 -40.57 -7.19
CA VAL A 481 25.41 -40.45 -8.58
C VAL A 481 24.23 -40.77 -9.50
N GLY A 482 23.82 -39.79 -10.32
CA GLY A 482 23.06 -39.98 -11.56
C GLY A 482 21.68 -40.66 -11.46
N ALA A 483 20.62 -39.88 -11.21
CA ALA A 483 19.29 -40.08 -11.80
C ALA A 483 18.43 -38.84 -11.59
N ILE A 484 18.44 -37.92 -12.55
CA ILE A 484 17.28 -37.07 -12.81
C ILE A 484 16.16 -38.00 -13.34
N HIS A 485 14.91 -37.53 -13.27
CA HIS A 485 13.70 -38.09 -13.88
C HIS A 485 12.79 -38.87 -12.94
N THR A 486 12.14 -38.15 -12.00
CA THR A 486 10.71 -38.39 -11.76
C THR A 486 9.94 -37.06 -11.82
N PRO A 487 8.78 -36.99 -12.51
CA PRO A 487 7.98 -35.77 -12.70
C PRO A 487 7.50 -35.08 -11.41
N ALA A 488 7.62 -35.73 -10.24
CA ALA A 488 7.14 -35.21 -8.96
C ALA A 488 7.88 -33.94 -8.47
N ALA A 489 9.09 -33.68 -8.96
CA ALA A 489 9.87 -32.48 -8.60
C ALA A 489 9.52 -31.24 -9.44
N ARG A 490 8.77 -31.39 -10.55
CA ARG A 490 8.42 -30.28 -11.45
C ARG A 490 7.03 -29.68 -11.19
N VAL A 491 6.27 -30.22 -10.22
CA VAL A 491 4.88 -29.82 -9.93
C VAL A 491 4.77 -28.77 -8.81
N ARG A 492 5.88 -28.27 -8.26
CA ARG A 492 5.84 -27.18 -7.27
C ARG A 492 6.22 -25.87 -7.94
N GLY A 493 5.23 -25.29 -8.63
CA GLY A 493 5.29 -23.96 -9.23
C GLY A 493 5.69 -22.90 -8.21
N ILE A 494 6.97 -22.55 -8.26
CA ILE A 494 7.49 -21.22 -7.97
C ILE A 494 8.28 -20.88 -9.22
N THR A 495 8.13 -19.68 -9.76
CA THR A 495 9.09 -19.13 -10.73
C THR A 495 10.44 -19.05 -10.02
N LEU A 496 11.23 -20.13 -10.09
CA LEU A 496 12.48 -20.32 -9.36
C LEU A 496 13.65 -20.65 -10.30
N VAL A 497 13.72 -20.00 -11.46
CA VAL A 497 14.80 -20.25 -12.44
C VAL A 497 15.44 -18.94 -12.91
N ALA A 498 15.98 -18.16 -11.98
CA ALA A 498 16.90 -17.07 -12.34
C ALA A 498 18.00 -16.76 -11.30
N LEU A 499 18.20 -17.53 -10.22
CA LEU A 499 18.97 -17.01 -9.07
C LEU A 499 20.14 -17.84 -8.54
N LEU A 500 20.50 -18.98 -9.13
CA LEU A 500 21.78 -19.63 -8.82
C LEU A 500 22.40 -20.21 -10.09
N PRO A 501 23.76 -20.26 -10.19
CA PRO A 501 24.43 -20.92 -11.30
C PRO A 501 23.94 -22.37 -11.41
N LYS A 502 23.66 -22.82 -12.64
CA LYS A 502 23.23 -24.19 -12.94
C LYS A 502 24.21 -25.19 -12.28
N GLN A 503 23.79 -25.85 -11.21
CA GLN A 503 24.57 -26.92 -10.59
C GLN A 503 24.26 -28.25 -11.27
N SER A 504 25.22 -28.71 -12.06
CA SER A 504 25.28 -30.05 -12.62
C SER A 504 26.28 -30.88 -11.80
N GLY A 505 25.83 -31.45 -10.66
CA GLY A 505 26.64 -32.34 -9.80
C GLY A 505 26.21 -32.37 -8.32
N PRO A 506 26.69 -33.34 -7.51
CA PRO A 506 26.51 -33.34 -6.05
C PRO A 506 27.18 -32.13 -5.40
N LEU A 507 26.58 -31.60 -4.33
CA LEU A 507 27.11 -30.44 -3.59
C LEU A 507 28.51 -30.73 -3.03
N THR A 508 29.45 -29.82 -3.24
CA THR A 508 30.78 -29.94 -2.63
C THR A 508 30.71 -29.68 -1.12
N PRO A 509 31.67 -30.20 -0.32
CA PRO A 509 31.74 -29.90 1.11
C PRO A 509 31.78 -28.39 1.42
N GLN A 510 32.46 -27.61 0.56
CA GLN A 510 32.51 -26.16 0.66
C GLN A 510 31.14 -25.51 0.41
N GLN A 511 30.39 -25.97 -0.60
CA GLN A 511 29.03 -25.47 -0.88
C GLN A 511 28.08 -25.79 0.28
N ARG A 512 28.14 -27.01 0.82
CA ARG A 512 27.32 -27.37 2.00
C ARG A 512 27.65 -26.54 3.24
N ALA A 513 28.93 -26.28 3.48
CA ALA A 513 29.37 -25.44 4.59
C ALA A 513 28.86 -23.99 4.45
N GLN A 514 28.98 -23.41 3.25
CA GLN A 514 28.47 -22.06 2.94
C GLN A 514 26.95 -21.94 3.12
N MET A 515 26.20 -22.98 2.73
CA MET A 515 24.75 -23.04 2.95
C MET A 515 24.38 -23.18 4.43
N GLY A 516 25.18 -23.94 5.20
CA GLY A 516 25.02 -24.06 6.66
C GLY A 516 25.21 -22.73 7.38
N GLU A 517 26.30 -22.03 7.06
CA GLU A 517 26.60 -20.69 7.56
C GLU A 517 25.50 -19.69 7.18
N ALA A 518 25.01 -19.74 5.93
CA ALA A 518 23.90 -18.91 5.49
C ALA A 518 22.62 -19.17 6.31
N LEU A 519 22.28 -20.43 6.61
CA LEU A 519 21.10 -20.78 7.40
C LEU A 519 21.15 -20.23 8.83
N GLU A 520 22.32 -20.28 9.47
CA GLU A 520 22.54 -19.71 10.80
C GLU A 520 22.32 -18.18 10.78
N HIS A 521 22.88 -17.49 9.79
CA HIS A 521 22.71 -16.04 9.68
C HIS A 521 21.28 -15.62 9.29
N LEU A 522 20.60 -16.39 8.44
CA LEU A 522 19.20 -16.14 8.07
C LEU A 522 18.26 -16.29 9.27
N SER A 523 18.54 -17.23 10.18
CA SER A 523 17.76 -17.44 11.41
C SER A 523 17.80 -16.19 12.32
N ASN A 524 18.99 -15.64 12.52
CA ASN A 524 19.18 -14.41 13.28
C ASN A 524 18.61 -13.18 12.56
N LEU A 525 18.73 -13.09 11.23
CA LEU A 525 18.09 -12.03 10.44
C LEU A 525 16.57 -12.08 10.61
N LEU A 526 15.96 -13.27 10.55
CA LEU A 526 14.54 -13.45 10.79
C LEU A 526 14.13 -12.99 12.19
N ALA A 527 14.99 -13.19 13.20
CA ALA A 527 14.76 -12.69 14.55
C ALA A 527 14.75 -11.15 14.63
N TYR A 528 15.68 -10.48 13.96
CA TYR A 528 15.72 -9.02 13.82
C TYR A 528 14.49 -8.47 13.06
N LEU A 529 14.11 -9.12 11.96
CA LEU A 529 12.94 -8.74 11.17
C LEU A 529 11.64 -8.87 11.98
N ASN A 530 11.49 -9.97 12.74
CA ASN A 530 10.33 -10.19 13.61
C ASN A 530 10.28 -9.19 14.78
N ALA A 531 11.41 -8.87 15.41
CA ALA A 531 11.49 -7.85 16.45
C ALA A 531 11.10 -6.47 15.90
N THR A 532 11.62 -6.12 14.72
CA THR A 532 11.28 -4.88 14.01
C THR A 532 9.80 -4.82 13.68
N LYS A 533 9.21 -5.92 13.20
CA LYS A 533 7.77 -6.02 12.87
C LYS A 533 6.89 -5.84 14.10
N SER A 534 7.26 -6.45 15.23
CA SER A 534 6.54 -6.31 16.49
C SER A 534 6.50 -4.86 16.98
N LYS A 535 7.65 -4.16 16.99
CA LYS A 535 7.73 -2.76 17.42
C LYS A 535 7.14 -1.79 16.42
N LEU A 536 7.29 -2.03 15.13
CA LEU A 536 6.63 -1.26 14.07
C LEU A 536 5.10 -1.40 14.17
N GLY A 537 4.59 -2.60 14.44
CA GLY A 537 3.17 -2.82 14.71
C GLY A 537 2.66 -2.08 15.95
N SER A 538 3.46 -2.05 17.02
CA SER A 538 3.14 -1.27 18.24
C SER A 538 3.13 0.23 17.97
N TYR A 539 4.05 0.73 17.14
CA TYR A 539 4.09 2.10 16.67
C TYR A 539 2.86 2.47 15.82
N ILE A 540 2.44 1.59 14.90
CA ILE A 540 1.23 1.77 14.07
C ILE A 540 -0.04 1.79 14.94
N GLN A 541 -0.11 0.98 16.00
CA GLN A 541 -1.26 0.93 16.91
C GLN A 541 -1.37 2.17 17.80
N LEU A 542 -0.26 2.81 18.17
CA LEU A 542 -0.22 4.01 19.00
C LEU A 542 -0.28 5.33 18.20
N ASN A 543 -0.05 5.29 16.88
CA ASN A 543 -0.14 6.45 15.97
C ASN A 543 -1.13 6.18 14.81
N PRO A 544 -2.45 6.08 15.08
CA PRO A 544 -3.45 5.64 14.11
C PRO A 544 -3.78 6.66 12.99
N LEU A 545 -3.26 7.89 13.03
CA LEU A 545 -3.46 8.90 11.98
C LEU A 545 -2.46 8.78 10.81
N SER A 546 -1.42 7.94 10.93
CA SER A 546 -0.35 7.80 9.92
C SER A 546 -0.62 6.76 8.82
N VAL A 547 -1.87 6.30 8.64
CA VAL A 547 -2.24 5.18 7.75
C VAL A 547 -3.13 5.55 6.55
N GLY A 548 -3.26 6.85 6.24
CA GLY A 548 -3.89 7.32 5.00
C GLY A 548 -2.90 7.42 3.83
N PRO A 549 -3.33 7.20 2.56
CA PRO A 549 -2.47 7.38 1.39
C PRO A 549 -2.21 8.88 1.16
N GLY A 550 -1.08 9.35 1.69
CA GLY A 550 -0.56 10.70 1.48
C GLY A 550 -0.16 11.38 2.78
N LYS A 551 1.11 11.18 3.19
CA LYS A 551 1.86 11.85 4.28
C LYS A 551 1.13 12.10 5.61
N MET A 552 1.64 11.51 6.71
CA MET A 552 2.27 12.30 7.79
C MET A 552 2.89 11.41 8.89
N VAL A 553 4.13 11.78 9.23
CA VAL A 553 4.95 11.29 10.33
C VAL A 553 4.35 11.78 11.65
N ALA A 554 4.02 10.87 12.57
CA ALA A 554 3.76 11.24 13.96
C ALA A 554 5.09 11.36 14.71
N SER A 555 5.64 12.56 14.76
CA SER A 555 6.26 13.05 15.99
C SER A 555 6.36 14.56 15.91
N SER A 556 5.33 15.22 16.44
CA SER A 556 5.52 16.32 17.38
C SER A 556 4.22 17.09 17.61
N THR A 557 4.07 17.57 18.83
CA THR A 557 3.23 18.69 19.21
C THR A 557 3.78 19.99 18.59
N GLN A 558 4.01 20.04 17.28
CA GLN A 558 4.56 21.21 16.59
C GLN A 558 3.50 21.82 15.68
N SER A 559 3.19 23.08 15.96
CA SER A 559 2.42 23.91 15.04
C SER A 559 3.36 24.41 13.94
N PHE A 560 3.16 23.94 12.72
CA PHE A 560 3.86 24.47 11.55
C PHE A 560 2.99 25.56 10.91
N SER A 561 3.56 26.75 10.73
CA SER A 561 2.93 27.83 9.98
C SER A 561 3.74 28.08 8.72
N GLN A 562 3.07 28.08 7.57
CA GLN A 562 3.67 28.53 6.31
C GLN A 562 2.95 29.79 5.85
N ASN A 563 3.72 30.73 5.30
CA ASN A 563 3.22 31.97 4.76
C ASN A 563 3.41 31.97 3.24
N GLY A 564 2.53 32.68 2.54
CA GLY A 564 2.59 32.86 1.10
C GLY A 564 1.75 34.06 0.71
N ASN A 565 2.14 34.73 -0.37
CA ASN A 565 1.35 35.82 -0.93
C ASN A 565 0.28 35.24 -1.86
N MET A 566 -0.90 35.85 -1.83
CA MET A 566 -1.98 35.53 -2.76
C MET A 566 -2.28 36.75 -3.62
N TYR A 567 -2.54 36.52 -4.89
CA TYR A 567 -2.94 37.53 -5.86
C TYR A 567 -4.24 37.12 -6.53
N GLY A 568 -5.02 38.08 -6.99
CA GLY A 568 -6.34 37.77 -7.51
C GLY A 568 -7.09 38.96 -8.08
N VAL A 569 -8.31 38.68 -8.52
CA VAL A 569 -9.22 39.65 -9.11
C VAL A 569 -10.49 39.74 -8.28
N ASN A 570 -11.09 40.93 -8.22
CA ASN A 570 -12.34 41.15 -7.51
C ASN A 570 -13.29 42.01 -8.35
N ALA A 571 -14.59 41.78 -8.16
CA ALA A 571 -15.68 42.55 -8.73
C ALA A 571 -16.66 42.95 -7.62
N GLN A 572 -17.16 44.17 -7.71
CA GLN A 572 -18.11 44.74 -6.75
C GLN A 572 -19.19 45.50 -7.51
N LEU A 573 -20.45 45.29 -7.11
CA LEU A 573 -21.61 45.97 -7.67
C LEU A 573 -22.47 46.47 -6.52
N GLY A 574 -22.90 47.72 -6.57
CA GLY A 574 -23.67 48.28 -5.47
C GLY A 574 -24.19 49.68 -5.72
N TYR A 575 -24.82 50.22 -4.69
CA TYR A 575 -25.46 51.53 -4.69
C TYR A 575 -24.83 52.42 -3.61
N LYS A 576 -24.59 53.70 -3.96
CA LYS A 576 -24.04 54.73 -3.07
C LYS A 576 -25.11 55.78 -2.82
N GLN A 577 -25.51 55.95 -1.57
CA GLN A 577 -26.46 56.99 -1.15
C GLN A 577 -25.73 58.05 -0.34
N PHE A 578 -25.77 59.31 -0.78
CA PHE A 578 -25.19 60.43 -0.05
C PHE A 578 -26.28 61.30 0.58
N PHE A 579 -26.03 61.77 1.81
CA PHE A 579 -26.98 62.47 2.66
C PHE A 579 -26.58 63.94 2.88
N GLY A 580 -27.60 64.78 3.05
CA GLY A 580 -27.47 66.20 3.34
C GLY A 580 -27.18 67.07 2.11
N LYS A 581 -27.39 68.38 2.24
CA LYS A 581 -27.25 69.35 1.14
C LYS A 581 -25.85 69.38 0.53
N LYS A 582 -24.81 69.09 1.34
CA LYS A 582 -23.39 69.08 0.94
C LYS A 582 -22.85 67.68 0.60
N LYS A 583 -23.69 66.63 0.64
CA LYS A 583 -23.34 65.23 0.28
C LYS A 583 -22.02 64.70 0.89
N ARG A 584 -21.62 65.17 2.08
CA ARG A 584 -20.35 64.77 2.72
C ARG A 584 -20.38 63.38 3.30
N TRP A 585 -21.54 62.93 3.75
CA TRP A 585 -21.74 61.63 4.37
C TRP A 585 -22.54 60.75 3.43
N GLY A 586 -22.14 59.50 3.28
CA GLY A 586 -22.87 58.54 2.48
C GLY A 586 -22.78 57.13 3.01
N LEU A 587 -23.56 56.25 2.42
CA LEU A 587 -23.59 54.83 2.72
C LEU A 587 -23.55 54.07 1.41
N ARG A 588 -22.69 53.06 1.32
CA ARG A 588 -22.57 52.16 0.18
C ARG A 588 -23.06 50.79 0.57
N TYR A 589 -23.96 50.21 -0.22
CA TYR A 589 -24.40 48.82 -0.11
C TYR A 589 -23.99 48.07 -1.37
N TYR A 590 -23.33 46.93 -1.25
CA TYR A 590 -22.74 46.26 -2.41
C TYR A 590 -22.63 44.75 -2.23
N GLY A 591 -22.74 44.03 -3.34
CA GLY A 591 -22.26 42.66 -3.48
C GLY A 591 -20.79 42.65 -3.90
N SER A 592 -20.03 41.69 -3.40
CA SER A 592 -18.61 41.49 -3.75
C SER A 592 -18.34 40.03 -4.05
N PHE A 593 -17.54 39.80 -5.09
CA PHE A 593 -16.93 38.51 -5.39
C PHE A 593 -15.43 38.71 -5.64
N SER A 594 -14.60 37.78 -5.19
CA SER A 594 -13.17 37.75 -5.51
C SER A 594 -12.64 36.34 -5.62
N TYR A 595 -11.75 36.13 -6.57
CA TYR A 595 -10.96 34.93 -6.73
C TYR A 595 -9.49 35.25 -6.49
N GLN A 596 -8.81 34.43 -5.70
CA GLN A 596 -7.41 34.60 -5.36
C GLN A 596 -6.67 33.28 -5.45
N HIS A 597 -5.46 33.33 -5.98
CA HIS A 597 -4.52 32.23 -6.12
C HIS A 597 -3.22 32.56 -5.39
N GLY A 598 -2.62 31.58 -4.73
CA GLY A 598 -1.29 31.74 -4.15
C GLY A 598 -0.57 30.42 -3.95
N VAL A 599 0.72 30.52 -3.64
CA VAL A 599 1.59 29.39 -3.36
C VAL A 599 2.31 29.67 -2.05
N PHE A 600 2.33 28.72 -1.13
CA PHE A 600 3.10 28.84 0.12
C PHE A 600 4.61 28.82 -0.17
N ALA A 601 5.41 29.44 0.71
CA ALA A 601 6.85 29.63 0.52
C ALA A 601 7.66 28.33 0.26
N SER A 602 7.12 27.14 0.57
CA SER A 602 7.76 25.86 0.21
C SER A 602 7.55 25.43 -1.25
N GLY A 603 6.82 26.20 -2.06
CA GLY A 603 6.65 26.01 -3.51
C GLY A 603 5.80 24.80 -3.94
N SER A 604 5.24 24.04 -3.01
CA SER A 604 4.73 22.68 -3.32
C SER A 604 3.21 22.52 -3.36
N SER A 605 2.41 23.56 -3.10
CA SER A 605 0.94 23.44 -3.10
C SER A 605 0.27 24.77 -3.47
N PRO A 606 -0.25 24.90 -4.70
CA PRO A 606 -1.09 26.05 -5.05
C PRO A 606 -2.37 26.01 -4.23
N VAL A 607 -2.88 27.17 -3.79
CA VAL A 607 -4.15 27.27 -3.08
C VAL A 607 -5.03 28.35 -3.67
N ASN A 608 -6.32 28.06 -3.74
CA ASN A 608 -7.33 28.98 -4.28
C ASN A 608 -8.30 29.40 -3.17
N ASN A 609 -8.71 30.66 -3.20
CA ASN A 609 -9.72 31.20 -2.30
C ASN A 609 -10.77 32.00 -3.07
N PHE A 610 -12.03 31.65 -2.86
CA PHE A 610 -13.18 32.38 -3.35
C PHE A 610 -13.83 33.11 -2.19
N VAL A 611 -13.92 34.44 -2.27
CA VAL A 611 -14.59 35.27 -1.25
C VAL A 611 -15.77 35.97 -1.88
N TYR A 612 -16.95 35.77 -1.33
CA TYR A 612 -18.20 36.34 -1.83
C TYR A 612 -19.06 36.81 -0.67
N GLY A 613 -19.83 37.87 -0.88
CA GLY A 613 -20.64 38.43 0.19
C GLY A 613 -21.29 39.75 -0.14
N ALA A 614 -21.94 40.32 0.88
CA ALA A 614 -22.56 41.63 0.82
C ALA A 614 -21.96 42.53 1.89
N GLY A 615 -21.69 43.78 1.54
CA GLY A 615 -21.05 44.74 2.43
C GLY A 615 -21.78 46.07 2.53
N VAL A 616 -21.49 46.76 3.62
CA VAL A 616 -21.96 48.11 3.88
C VAL A 616 -20.79 48.97 4.34
N ASP A 617 -20.55 50.09 3.66
CA ASP A 617 -19.52 51.05 4.04
C ASP A 617 -20.10 52.44 4.28
N ALA A 618 -19.73 53.06 5.40
CA ALA A 618 -19.87 54.48 5.62
C ALA A 618 -18.84 55.22 4.74
N LEU A 619 -19.30 56.26 4.06
CA LEU A 619 -18.52 57.08 3.15
C LEU A 619 -18.39 58.50 3.73
N TYR A 620 -17.19 59.05 3.68
CA TYR A 620 -16.95 60.45 4.02
C TYR A 620 -16.15 61.14 2.92
N ASN A 621 -16.74 62.15 2.29
CA ASN A 621 -16.09 62.99 1.29
C ASN A 621 -15.48 64.22 1.98
N PHE A 622 -14.15 64.32 2.00
CA PHE A 622 -13.46 65.51 2.51
C PHE A 622 -13.28 66.58 1.43
N TYR A 623 -13.35 66.21 0.15
CA TYR A 623 -13.24 67.13 -0.99
C TYR A 623 -14.21 66.78 -2.11
N GLU A 624 -14.87 67.79 -2.66
CA GLU A 624 -15.72 67.70 -3.85
C GLU A 624 -15.60 69.00 -4.67
N SER A 625 -15.32 68.90 -5.96
CA SER A 625 -15.27 70.06 -6.88
C SER A 625 -16.66 70.67 -7.08
N GLN A 626 -16.75 71.94 -7.44
CA GLN A 626 -18.04 72.63 -7.69
C GLN A 626 -18.91 71.94 -8.77
N ASP A 627 -18.29 71.26 -9.73
CA ASP A 627 -18.97 70.50 -10.80
C ASP A 627 -19.28 69.03 -10.45
N SER A 628 -18.95 68.59 -9.22
CA SER A 628 -18.98 67.18 -8.76
C SER A 628 -18.18 66.19 -9.64
N LYS A 629 -17.25 66.68 -10.47
CA LYS A 629 -16.39 65.86 -11.35
C LYS A 629 -15.25 65.19 -10.59
N TYR A 630 -14.70 65.88 -9.59
CA TYR A 630 -13.63 65.38 -8.74
C TYR A 630 -14.13 65.25 -7.31
N THR A 631 -14.00 64.07 -6.73
CA THR A 631 -14.41 63.80 -5.35
C THR A 631 -13.36 62.94 -4.68
N SER A 632 -12.93 63.30 -3.48
CA SER A 632 -12.00 62.49 -2.69
C SER A 632 -12.57 62.25 -1.30
N GLY A 633 -12.45 61.01 -0.85
CA GLY A 633 -13.06 60.56 0.37
C GLY A 633 -12.43 59.30 0.94
N VAL A 634 -12.94 58.89 2.09
CA VAL A 634 -12.60 57.65 2.77
C VAL A 634 -13.84 56.80 2.93
N PHE A 635 -13.64 55.50 3.11
CA PHE A 635 -14.70 54.58 3.47
C PHE A 635 -14.26 53.66 4.61
N VAL A 636 -15.21 53.31 5.47
CA VAL A 636 -15.06 52.32 6.53
C VAL A 636 -16.35 51.51 6.63
N GLY A 637 -16.24 50.19 6.67
CA GLY A 637 -17.40 49.32 6.62
C GLY A 637 -17.09 47.88 6.95
N ALA A 638 -18.12 47.05 6.83
CA ALA A 638 -18.04 45.63 7.09
C ALA A 638 -18.68 44.84 5.94
N ILE A 639 -18.14 43.64 5.69
CA ILE A 639 -18.68 42.73 4.68
C ILE A 639 -19.12 41.46 5.38
N LEU A 640 -20.35 41.00 5.21
CA LEU A 640 -20.69 39.62 5.54
C LEU A 640 -20.21 38.74 4.38
N ALA A 641 -19.11 38.02 4.59
CA ALA A 641 -18.43 37.28 3.52
C ALA A 641 -18.31 35.78 3.83
N GLY A 642 -18.70 34.96 2.87
CA GLY A 642 -18.27 33.57 2.76
C GLY A 642 -16.88 33.50 2.12
N SER A 643 -15.99 32.68 2.67
CA SER A 643 -14.68 32.37 2.09
C SER A 643 -14.56 30.87 1.94
N THR A 644 -14.36 30.43 0.70
CA THR A 644 -14.20 29.03 0.33
C THR A 644 -12.76 28.77 -0.11
N TRP A 645 -12.08 27.86 0.59
CA TRP A 645 -10.73 27.42 0.24
C TRP A 645 -10.79 26.12 -0.58
N VAL A 646 -10.08 26.11 -1.70
CA VAL A 646 -9.88 24.92 -2.54
C VAL A 646 -8.40 24.60 -2.56
N VAL A 647 -8.04 23.42 -2.07
CA VAL A 647 -6.65 23.01 -1.83
C VAL A 647 -6.34 21.66 -2.48
N PRO A 648 -5.13 21.48 -3.06
CA PRO A 648 -4.64 20.19 -3.51
C PRO A 648 -4.56 19.23 -2.33
N GLY A 649 -5.16 18.05 -2.47
CA GLY A 649 -5.22 17.04 -1.41
C GLY A 649 -6.50 17.03 -0.57
N GLU A 650 -7.52 17.81 -0.95
CA GLU A 650 -8.85 17.75 -0.31
C GLU A 650 -9.43 16.32 -0.30
N SER A 651 -9.24 15.55 -1.38
CA SER A 651 -9.67 14.14 -1.46
C SER A 651 -9.00 13.26 -0.41
N THR A 652 -7.70 13.46 -0.19
CA THR A 652 -6.93 12.75 0.85
C THR A 652 -7.39 13.15 2.25
N MET A 653 -7.71 14.43 2.49
CA MET A 653 -8.24 14.90 3.77
C MET A 653 -9.66 14.39 4.03
N ARG A 654 -10.50 14.26 3.00
CA ARG A 654 -11.83 13.63 3.07
C ARG A 654 -11.71 12.14 3.41
N ALA A 655 -10.85 11.41 2.71
CA ALA A 655 -10.57 10.00 3.01
C ALA A 655 -10.05 9.81 4.45
N SER A 656 -9.20 10.73 4.92
CA SER A 656 -8.70 10.73 6.30
C SER A 656 -9.81 10.99 7.32
N MET A 657 -10.74 11.91 7.03
CA MET A 657 -11.92 12.15 7.86
C MET A 657 -12.79 10.90 7.98
N GLU A 658 -13.08 10.25 6.86
CA GLU A 658 -13.89 9.02 6.83
C GLU A 658 -13.21 7.89 7.61
N ALA A 659 -11.89 7.74 7.46
CA ALA A 659 -11.11 6.78 8.23
C ALA A 659 -11.10 7.08 9.74
N ILE A 660 -11.05 8.35 10.16
CA ILE A 660 -11.13 8.75 11.57
C ILE A 660 -12.51 8.42 12.15
N LYS A 661 -13.59 8.78 11.43
CA LYS A 661 -14.98 8.51 11.85
C LYS A 661 -15.28 7.02 11.93
N ALA A 662 -14.83 6.23 10.95
CA ALA A 662 -14.99 4.78 10.94
C ALA A 662 -14.31 4.09 12.15
N ARG A 663 -13.33 4.75 12.78
CA ARG A 663 -12.57 4.25 13.94
C ARG A 663 -13.06 4.82 15.28
N GLY A 664 -14.22 5.48 15.28
CA GLY A 664 -14.85 6.03 16.49
C GLY A 664 -14.26 7.36 16.98
N GLY A 665 -13.49 8.06 16.13
CA GLY A 665 -13.03 9.43 16.39
C GLY A 665 -13.99 10.49 15.84
N SER A 666 -13.73 11.77 16.14
CA SER A 666 -14.46 12.90 15.59
C SER A 666 -13.60 13.65 14.58
N ALA A 667 -14.05 13.76 13.34
CA ALA A 667 -13.37 14.59 12.33
C ALA A 667 -14.38 15.45 11.55
N SER A 668 -13.96 16.66 11.20
CA SER A 668 -14.76 17.62 10.43
C SER A 668 -13.86 18.40 9.48
N MET A 669 -14.36 18.66 8.28
CA MET A 669 -13.70 19.54 7.30
C MET A 669 -14.70 20.59 6.85
N ASN A 670 -14.29 21.85 6.93
CA ASN A 670 -15.10 23.01 6.55
C ASN A 670 -14.37 23.76 5.44
N THR A 671 -14.76 23.52 4.20
CA THR A 671 -14.17 24.19 3.04
C THR A 671 -14.57 25.66 2.96
N THR A 672 -15.76 25.99 3.50
CA THR A 672 -16.34 27.33 3.49
C THR A 672 -16.58 27.81 4.92
N TYR A 673 -16.31 29.07 5.17
CA TYR A 673 -16.66 29.73 6.43
C TYR A 673 -17.16 31.14 6.21
N PHE A 674 -17.99 31.62 7.14
CA PHE A 674 -18.51 32.98 7.14
C PHE A 674 -17.69 33.84 8.12
N GLN A 675 -17.46 35.09 7.72
CA GLN A 675 -16.76 36.08 8.51
C GLN A 675 -17.30 37.48 8.24
N ILE A 676 -16.93 38.42 9.10
CA ILE A 676 -17.26 39.84 8.95
C ILE A 676 -15.96 40.63 8.80
N PRO A 677 -15.32 40.70 7.62
CA PRO A 677 -14.10 41.47 7.44
C PRO A 677 -14.38 42.96 7.53
N LEU A 678 -13.45 43.68 8.18
CA LEU A 678 -13.40 45.14 8.18
C LEU A 678 -12.84 45.62 6.83
N ASN A 679 -13.51 46.59 6.22
CA ASN A 679 -13.17 47.17 4.93
C ASN A 679 -12.89 48.66 5.11
N ILE A 680 -11.67 49.11 4.81
CA ILE A 680 -11.27 50.51 5.00
C ILE A 680 -10.46 50.95 3.79
N GLY A 681 -10.64 52.18 3.33
CA GLY A 681 -9.79 52.70 2.27
C GLY A 681 -10.08 54.13 1.87
N PHE A 682 -9.36 54.54 0.83
CA PHE A 682 -9.47 55.82 0.17
C PHE A 682 -10.16 55.65 -1.18
N ARG A 683 -10.97 56.65 -1.54
CA ARG A 683 -11.66 56.72 -2.83
C ARG A 683 -11.42 58.07 -3.48
N THR A 684 -11.25 58.05 -4.79
CA THR A 684 -11.17 59.27 -5.60
C THR A 684 -11.91 59.09 -6.92
N ASN A 685 -12.74 60.07 -7.29
CA ASN A 685 -13.33 60.16 -8.61
C ASN A 685 -12.50 61.15 -9.44
N VAL A 686 -12.08 60.73 -10.63
CA VAL A 686 -11.31 61.54 -11.60
C VAL A 686 -12.20 62.11 -12.71
N SER A 687 -13.41 61.57 -12.86
CA SER A 687 -14.48 62.13 -13.70
C SER A 687 -15.85 61.80 -13.07
N ARG A 688 -16.95 62.22 -13.72
CA ARG A 688 -18.31 61.86 -13.28
C ARG A 688 -18.51 60.34 -13.21
N HIS A 689 -17.96 59.62 -14.18
CA HIS A 689 -18.18 58.17 -14.32
C HIS A 689 -16.98 57.34 -13.88
N SER A 690 -15.77 57.90 -13.76
CA SER A 690 -14.56 57.13 -13.47
C SER A 690 -13.91 57.51 -12.15
N GLY A 691 -13.51 56.51 -11.38
CA GLY A 691 -12.76 56.69 -10.13
C GLY A 691 -11.88 55.50 -9.78
N PHE A 692 -11.11 55.66 -8.73
CA PHE A 692 -10.20 54.66 -8.18
C PHE A 692 -10.42 54.52 -6.67
N GLU A 693 -10.29 53.30 -6.18
CA GLU A 693 -10.33 52.99 -4.75
C GLU A 693 -9.11 52.15 -4.37
N VAL A 694 -8.47 52.50 -3.26
CA VAL A 694 -7.40 51.70 -2.65
C VAL A 694 -7.77 51.44 -1.21
N GLY A 695 -7.64 50.19 -0.77
CA GLY A 695 -8.09 49.83 0.56
C GLY A 695 -7.49 48.55 1.11
N LEU A 696 -7.83 48.33 2.38
CA LEU A 696 -7.47 47.17 3.17
C LEU A 696 -8.74 46.41 3.54
N ARG A 697 -8.67 45.08 3.45
CA ARG A 697 -9.66 44.16 3.98
C ARG A 697 -9.02 43.30 5.06
N ILE A 698 -9.51 43.40 6.28
CA ILE A 698 -8.97 42.75 7.47
C ILE A 698 -9.99 41.73 7.98
N PRO A 699 -9.73 40.42 7.83
CA PRO A 699 -10.52 39.35 8.43
C PRO A 699 -10.49 39.40 9.96
N LEU A 700 -11.63 39.19 10.62
CA LEU A 700 -11.74 39.23 12.09
C LEU A 700 -11.85 37.85 12.77
N ALA A 701 -11.98 36.76 11.99
CA ALA A 701 -12.17 35.42 12.53
C ALA A 701 -11.19 34.41 11.92
N MET A 702 -10.78 33.44 12.73
CA MET A 702 -9.94 32.30 12.31
C MET A 702 -10.78 31.03 12.33
N ASN A 703 -10.79 30.27 11.24
CA ASN A 703 -11.47 28.99 11.18
C ASN A 703 -10.53 27.86 10.76
N ALA A 704 -10.78 26.68 11.33
CA ALA A 704 -10.07 25.47 10.95
C ALA A 704 -10.73 24.86 9.71
N TYR A 705 -9.91 24.63 8.69
CA TYR A 705 -10.27 23.91 7.48
C TYR A 705 -10.48 22.42 7.76
N PHE A 706 -9.61 21.81 8.58
CA PHE A 706 -9.73 20.42 9.02
C PHE A 706 -9.53 20.33 10.54
N LYS A 707 -10.35 19.53 11.21
CA LYS A 707 -10.17 19.10 12.61
C LYS A 707 -10.35 17.59 12.69
N GLY A 708 -9.39 16.90 13.26
CA GLY A 708 -9.49 15.47 13.57
C GLY A 708 -9.14 15.24 15.03
N ASP A 709 -9.92 14.41 15.72
CA ASP A 709 -9.62 13.86 17.04
C ASP A 709 -9.85 12.35 16.99
N LEU A 710 -8.81 11.58 17.28
CA LEU A 710 -8.91 10.15 17.46
C LEU A 710 -8.14 9.75 18.71
N LYS A 711 -8.86 9.39 19.78
CA LYS A 711 -8.29 8.90 21.05
C LYS A 711 -7.24 9.86 21.65
N GLY A 712 -7.50 11.17 21.61
CA GLY A 712 -6.63 12.18 22.21
C GLY A 712 -5.57 12.75 21.27
N PHE A 713 -5.43 12.21 20.06
CA PHE A 713 -4.59 12.78 19.01
C PHE A 713 -5.39 13.79 18.19
N LYS A 714 -4.99 15.06 18.25
CA LYS A 714 -5.68 16.18 17.61
C LYS A 714 -4.86 16.72 16.44
N GLU A 715 -5.48 16.81 15.27
CA GLU A 715 -4.94 17.49 14.11
C GLU A 715 -5.85 18.67 13.76
N THR A 716 -5.26 19.84 13.52
CA THR A 716 -6.00 21.03 13.10
C THR A 716 -5.23 21.75 12.01
N ILE A 717 -5.86 21.89 10.85
CA ILE A 717 -5.34 22.65 9.71
C ILE A 717 -6.23 23.87 9.55
N ALA A 718 -5.64 25.06 9.50
CA ALA A 718 -6.36 26.30 9.32
C ALA A 718 -5.73 27.14 8.20
N TYR A 719 -6.56 27.63 7.29
CA TYR A 719 -6.15 28.59 6.27
C TYR A 719 -6.68 29.96 6.66
N LYS A 720 -5.78 30.94 6.73
CA LYS A 720 -6.10 32.32 7.11
C LYS A 720 -5.50 33.32 6.13
N ARG A 721 -6.18 34.45 5.96
CA ARG A 721 -5.58 35.67 5.40
C ARG A 721 -5.37 36.66 6.54
N ASN A 722 -4.17 37.23 6.64
CA ASN A 722 -3.89 38.23 7.67
C ASN A 722 -4.45 39.60 7.26
N VAL A 723 -4.09 40.10 6.07
CA VAL A 723 -4.56 41.37 5.50
C VAL A 723 -4.63 41.21 3.98
N SER A 724 -5.49 41.98 3.33
CA SER A 724 -5.56 42.07 1.88
C SER A 724 -5.58 43.52 1.45
N VAL A 725 -4.65 43.87 0.56
CA VAL A 725 -4.64 45.16 -0.13
C VAL A 725 -5.41 45.00 -1.43
N PHE A 726 -6.20 46.00 -1.82
CA PHE A 726 -6.87 46.02 -3.12
C PHE A 726 -6.78 47.41 -3.76
N VAL A 727 -6.78 47.41 -5.10
CA VAL A 727 -6.92 48.59 -5.94
C VAL A 727 -8.03 48.29 -6.94
N ASN A 728 -9.03 49.17 -7.02
CA ASN A 728 -10.18 49.01 -7.90
C ASN A 728 -10.31 50.22 -8.83
N TYR A 729 -10.59 49.95 -10.10
CA TYR A 729 -11.24 50.92 -10.97
C TYR A 729 -12.74 50.91 -10.71
N VAL A 730 -13.37 52.08 -10.64
CA VAL A 730 -14.79 52.23 -10.33
C VAL A 730 -15.47 53.00 -11.43
N PHE A 731 -16.49 52.39 -12.02
CA PHE A 731 -17.42 53.06 -12.92
C PHE A 731 -18.69 53.46 -12.14
N ASN A 732 -19.09 54.72 -12.20
CA ASN A 732 -20.33 55.22 -11.61
C ASN A 732 -21.31 55.54 -12.75
N PHE A 733 -22.55 55.04 -12.64
CA PHE A 733 -23.62 55.28 -13.61
C PHE A 733 -24.31 56.62 -13.37
#